data_AF-A0AAV7S3C7-F1
#
_entry.id   AF-A0AAV7S3C7-F1
#
_cell.length_a   1.000
_cell.length_b   1.000
_cell.length_c   1.000
_cell.angle_alpha   90.00
_cell.angle_beta   90.00
_cell.angle_gamma   90.00
#
_symmetry.space_group_name_H-M   'P 1'
#
loop_
_entity.id
_entity.type
_entity.pdbx_description
1 polymer ?
#
loop_
_entity_poly.entity_id
_entity_poly.type
_entity_poly.pdbx_seq_one_letter_code
_entity_poly.pdbx_strand_id
1 'polypeptide(L)'
;MGAPGARSARATSCPPAPLGSVLARGNQKVPDFLASIFLAACLLQADLLLGHPQCLDYAPPFQPPFHLEFCSLYEQFGCCDQAKDNAIAEKYWRMMEFFDLQGHELCGGYIKDILCQECSPYAAHLYDAEDLQTPLRELPGLCFNYCSEFHIRCRSTIGFLSNDKLIQETCEKDRTQFCNLLNIPDPDYCFPHVLKSEGLNRNLGSMVKDPKGCLRLCLIEIANGLRNPVLMIHANDDTHRMFVAEQLGMIWVYMPDGSRLEEPFLDLKGIVLTTPWLGDERGFLGMAFHPNFRNNGKFYIYYSFMSHNRVERIKISELKVSATDMNKADRRSVRHLLEIEEPASNHNGGQLLFGMDGYLYIFTGDGGKAGDPFGEFGNGQNKSALLGKVLRIDVDVMNHPGRPYGIPQDNPFISHPGARAEVYAYGVRNMWRCSVDRGDPNSGHGRGRIFCGDVGQNRFEEIDIIVKGGNYGWRAKEGFECYDLKLCHNSSLDDILPIFAYSHKVGKSVTGGYVYRGCESPNLNGIYIFGDFMNGRLMALQEDKMSKRWKKQDICMGDGETCSFPKLINNYNKYIISFAEDEAGELYFMSTSYASAYSRSGRIYKIVDPARRAPPGKCKHKPLRVKEKSKRIPFVPEEKTVLEFLNETAKVRRKTSAVTFTQAPTKKKSNKKVVKKPSPPKSTKKLPPGKKLSLTSTKSLRPISKHPLVKSTTVKKKPQIVHGPPDKPNEPPSKAKLDVRGNMKDSSFLPPKKNISKPAKTPLKLKKGLPLVQPKDVRTQPTPNKTKKVQLKRKTGLH
;
A
#
# COMPACT_ATOMS: atom_id res chain seq x y z
N MET A 1 11.36 -32.29 -58.36
CA MET A 1 12.26 -31.15 -58.60
C MET A 1 12.05 -30.17 -57.45
N GLY A 2 13.02 -29.77 -56.62
CA GLY A 2 14.41 -30.21 -56.44
C GLY A 2 15.03 -29.58 -55.16
N ALA A 3 16.01 -30.24 -54.54
CA ALA A 3 16.83 -29.76 -53.39
C ALA A 3 18.31 -29.60 -53.88
N PRO A 4 19.40 -29.41 -53.06
CA PRO A 4 19.60 -29.10 -51.62
C PRO A 4 20.35 -27.74 -51.44
N GLY A 5 21.12 -27.34 -50.40
CA GLY A 5 21.54 -27.86 -49.09
C GLY A 5 22.94 -28.52 -49.02
N ALA A 6 23.78 -28.44 -47.97
CA ALA A 6 23.88 -27.58 -46.76
C ALA A 6 25.22 -27.86 -46.01
N ARG A 7 25.59 -27.05 -44.97
CA ARG A 7 26.72 -27.28 -43.98
C ARG A 7 28.17 -27.18 -44.55
N SER A 8 29.29 -27.23 -43.79
CA SER A 8 29.71 -26.75 -42.43
C SER A 8 31.20 -27.09 -42.18
N ALA A 9 32.00 -26.25 -41.48
CA ALA A 9 33.43 -26.51 -41.12
C ALA A 9 33.85 -25.89 -39.74
N ARG A 10 34.94 -26.39 -39.09
CA ARG A 10 35.43 -25.93 -37.75
C ARG A 10 36.78 -26.59 -37.31
N ALA A 11 37.82 -25.82 -36.91
CA ALA A 11 39.09 -26.37 -36.32
C ALA A 11 40.03 -25.34 -35.60
N THR A 12 40.79 -25.82 -34.57
CA THR A 12 42.15 -25.38 -34.07
C THR A 12 42.42 -23.93 -33.58
N SER A 13 43.43 -23.59 -32.73
CA SER A 13 44.34 -24.29 -31.77
C SER A 13 45.08 -23.29 -30.82
N CYS A 14 46.03 -23.76 -29.97
CA CYS A 14 46.90 -22.99 -29.02
C CYS A 14 48.41 -23.18 -29.38
N PRO A 15 49.43 -22.85 -28.52
CA PRO A 15 49.74 -21.71 -27.63
C PRO A 15 51.12 -21.04 -28.01
N PRO A 16 51.82 -20.22 -27.17
CA PRO A 16 52.68 -20.72 -26.06
C PRO A 16 52.78 -19.80 -24.80
N ALA A 17 53.62 -20.16 -23.83
CA ALA A 17 54.03 -19.36 -22.66
C ALA A 17 55.57 -19.23 -22.59
N PRO A 18 56.13 -18.43 -21.65
CA PRO A 18 57.01 -19.07 -20.66
C PRO A 18 56.91 -18.51 -19.22
N LEU A 19 57.73 -19.08 -18.33
CA LEU A 19 57.72 -18.92 -16.86
C LEU A 19 58.39 -17.61 -16.37
N GLY A 20 58.09 -17.22 -15.13
CA GLY A 20 58.82 -16.18 -14.39
C GLY A 20 58.45 -16.09 -12.91
N SER A 21 59.17 -16.79 -12.03
CA SER A 21 58.96 -16.79 -10.57
C SER A 21 60.11 -16.11 -9.83
N VAL A 22 59.85 -15.40 -8.72
CA VAL A 22 60.65 -15.37 -7.46
C VAL A 22 60.05 -14.41 -6.42
N LEU A 23 60.29 -14.67 -5.13
CA LEU A 23 59.91 -13.81 -3.99
C LEU A 23 61.03 -12.82 -3.61
N ALA A 24 60.67 -11.60 -3.18
CA ALA A 24 61.56 -10.72 -2.41
C ALA A 24 60.77 -9.82 -1.42
N ARG A 25 61.46 -9.29 -0.40
CA ARG A 25 60.94 -8.41 0.67
C ARG A 25 61.54 -7.00 0.51
N GLY A 26 60.88 -5.92 0.96
CA GLY A 26 61.57 -4.61 1.06
C GLY A 26 60.73 -3.37 1.33
N ASN A 27 60.55 -3.04 2.61
CA ASN A 27 59.93 -1.84 3.21
C ASN A 27 60.26 -0.44 2.61
N GLN A 28 59.34 0.50 2.88
CA GLN A 28 59.55 1.96 3.11
C GLN A 28 59.92 2.91 1.95
N LYS A 29 58.95 3.72 1.50
CA LYS A 29 58.78 5.14 1.94
C LYS A 29 57.52 5.82 1.37
N VAL A 30 56.89 6.64 2.21
CA VAL A 30 55.75 7.57 2.05
C VAL A 30 56.07 8.67 3.09
N PRO A 31 55.97 10.01 2.83
CA PRO A 31 54.69 10.65 2.49
C PRO A 31 54.66 11.84 1.49
N ASP A 32 53.42 12.11 1.07
CA ASP A 32 52.77 13.43 0.90
C ASP A 32 53.17 14.39 -0.23
N PHE A 33 52.61 14.09 -1.40
CA PHE A 33 52.14 15.08 -2.38
C PHE A 33 50.85 15.79 -1.88
N LEU A 34 50.90 16.40 -0.68
CA LEU A 34 49.73 16.87 0.08
C LEU A 34 48.92 18.01 -0.58
N ALA A 35 49.47 18.65 -1.64
CA ALA A 35 48.91 19.86 -2.23
C ALA A 35 47.72 19.63 -3.19
N SER A 36 47.64 18.48 -3.88
CA SER A 36 46.69 18.32 -5.02
C SER A 36 45.39 17.58 -4.68
N ILE A 37 45.39 16.66 -3.71
CA ILE A 37 44.19 15.87 -3.39
C ILE A 37 43.16 16.71 -2.60
N PHE A 38 43.59 17.77 -1.91
CA PHE A 38 42.66 18.73 -1.31
C PHE A 38 41.79 19.48 -2.35
N LEU A 39 42.23 19.64 -3.61
CA LEU A 39 41.37 20.21 -4.66
C LEU A 39 40.23 19.25 -5.07
N ALA A 40 40.46 17.94 -5.00
CA ALA A 40 39.41 16.95 -5.29
C ALA A 40 38.36 16.82 -4.16
N ALA A 41 38.62 17.40 -2.99
CA ALA A 41 37.77 17.28 -1.80
C ALA A 41 36.76 18.45 -1.63
N CYS A 42 36.84 19.50 -2.45
CA CYS A 42 36.05 20.74 -2.27
C CYS A 42 35.19 21.16 -3.47
N LEU A 43 35.21 20.43 -4.59
CA LEU A 43 34.35 20.73 -5.74
C LEU A 43 32.99 20.01 -5.64
N LEU A 44 32.02 20.76 -5.11
CA LEU A 44 30.62 20.72 -5.53
C LEU A 44 29.89 19.36 -5.45
N GLN A 45 29.72 18.85 -4.21
CA GLN A 45 28.41 18.27 -3.88
C GLN A 45 27.46 19.42 -3.51
N ALA A 46 26.87 20.04 -4.52
CA ALA A 46 25.56 20.66 -4.35
C ALA A 46 24.52 19.54 -4.27
N ASP A 47 23.50 19.67 -3.42
CA ASP A 47 22.45 18.66 -3.31
C ASP A 47 21.68 18.58 -4.63
N LEU A 48 21.69 17.40 -5.25
CA LEU A 48 21.12 17.16 -6.59
C LEU A 48 19.59 17.02 -6.45
N LEU A 49 18.93 18.17 -6.32
CA LEU A 49 17.51 18.33 -6.04
C LEU A 49 16.65 17.97 -7.25
N LEU A 50 16.59 16.68 -7.59
CA LEU A 50 15.74 16.12 -8.65
C LEU A 50 14.26 16.53 -8.50
N GLY A 51 13.84 17.55 -9.25
CA GLY A 51 12.46 17.99 -9.44
C GLY A 51 11.59 16.91 -10.06
N HIS A 52 10.31 16.84 -9.67
CA HIS A 52 9.43 15.84 -10.26
C HIS A 52 8.74 16.38 -11.51
N PRO A 53 8.47 15.52 -12.51
CA PRO A 53 7.41 15.77 -13.48
C PRO A 53 6.05 15.99 -12.80
N GLN A 54 5.67 17.25 -12.56
CA GLN A 54 4.39 17.65 -11.99
C GLN A 54 3.88 18.93 -12.67
N CYS A 55 2.56 19.00 -12.90
CA CYS A 55 1.89 20.10 -13.58
C CYS A 55 1.56 21.29 -12.65
N LEU A 56 1.23 22.47 -13.21
CA LEU A 56 0.83 23.66 -12.42
C LEU A 56 -0.45 23.45 -11.58
N ASP A 57 -1.33 22.59 -12.06
CA ASP A 57 -2.53 22.16 -11.33
C ASP A 57 -2.24 20.99 -10.37
N TYR A 58 -0.96 20.63 -10.25
CA TYR A 58 -0.38 19.54 -9.50
C TYR A 58 -0.73 18.11 -9.95
N ALA A 59 -1.41 17.96 -11.10
CA ALA A 59 -1.63 16.66 -11.74
C ALA A 59 -0.29 16.01 -12.13
N PRO A 60 -0.25 14.68 -12.37
CA PRO A 60 0.85 14.11 -13.12
C PRO A 60 0.77 14.65 -14.56
N PRO A 61 1.89 14.82 -15.27
CA PRO A 61 1.82 14.98 -16.70
C PRO A 61 1.31 13.68 -17.32
N PHE A 62 0.66 13.81 -18.46
CA PHE A 62 -0.05 12.74 -19.15
C PHE A 62 0.29 12.78 -20.65
N GLN A 63 0.04 11.69 -21.36
CA GLN A 63 -0.06 11.77 -22.82
C GLN A 63 -1.45 12.35 -23.15
N PRO A 64 -1.53 13.49 -23.87
CA PRO A 64 -2.80 14.07 -24.29
C PRO A 64 -3.66 13.08 -25.08
N PRO A 65 -5.00 13.07 -24.90
CA PRO A 65 -5.89 12.16 -25.63
C PRO A 65 -6.06 12.53 -27.12
N PHE A 66 -5.66 13.74 -27.49
CA PHE A 66 -5.70 14.30 -28.85
C PHE A 66 -4.41 15.12 -29.09
N HIS A 67 -4.03 15.31 -30.36
CA HIS A 67 -2.83 16.06 -30.75
C HIS A 67 -2.92 17.55 -30.37
N LEU A 68 -1.86 18.11 -29.80
CA LEU A 68 -1.79 19.52 -29.44
C LEU A 68 -1.32 20.33 -30.65
N GLU A 69 -2.15 21.27 -31.12
CA GLU A 69 -1.89 22.06 -32.33
C GLU A 69 -0.87 23.17 -32.07
N PHE A 70 -0.87 23.76 -30.87
CA PHE A 70 -0.02 24.89 -30.55
C PHE A 70 1.25 24.45 -29.82
N CYS A 71 1.15 23.90 -28.61
CA CYS A 71 2.27 23.43 -27.78
C CYS A 71 2.67 21.98 -28.10
N SER A 72 2.77 21.63 -29.38
CA SER A 72 3.03 20.27 -29.90
C SER A 72 4.30 19.59 -29.37
N LEU A 73 5.28 20.36 -28.87
CA LEU A 73 6.45 19.87 -28.11
C LEU A 73 6.09 18.94 -26.94
N TYR A 74 4.85 19.02 -26.43
CA TYR A 74 4.35 18.27 -25.29
C TYR A 74 3.28 17.21 -25.66
N GLU A 75 3.09 16.91 -26.95
CA GLU A 75 2.08 15.94 -27.42
C GLU A 75 2.31 14.49 -26.96
N GLN A 76 3.54 14.15 -26.57
CA GLN A 76 3.90 12.79 -26.16
C GLN A 76 3.74 12.61 -24.64
N PHE A 77 4.09 13.64 -23.87
CA PHE A 77 3.96 13.65 -22.42
C PHE A 77 4.08 15.09 -21.87
N GLY A 78 3.05 15.59 -21.20
CA GLY A 78 2.98 16.98 -20.73
C GLY A 78 1.73 17.30 -19.93
N CYS A 79 1.46 18.59 -19.73
CA CYS A 79 0.46 19.09 -18.78
C CYS A 79 -0.74 19.79 -19.44
N CYS A 80 -0.91 19.66 -20.76
CA CYS A 80 -1.98 20.29 -21.52
C CYS A 80 -2.87 19.27 -22.21
N ASP A 81 -4.18 19.45 -22.09
CA ASP A 81 -5.16 18.92 -23.02
C ASP A 81 -5.46 19.95 -24.12
N GLN A 82 -6.34 19.61 -25.06
CA GLN A 82 -6.76 20.53 -26.13
C GLN A 82 -7.33 21.85 -25.59
N ALA A 83 -8.07 21.84 -24.47
CA ALA A 83 -8.69 23.04 -23.94
C ALA A 83 -7.63 24.00 -23.36
N LYS A 84 -6.60 23.44 -22.70
CA LYS A 84 -5.46 24.20 -22.20
C LYS A 84 -4.55 24.70 -23.31
N ASP A 85 -4.29 23.87 -24.33
CA ASP A 85 -3.50 24.24 -25.51
C ASP A 85 -4.15 25.38 -26.29
N ASN A 86 -5.45 25.28 -26.58
CA ASN A 86 -6.22 26.34 -27.24
C ASN A 86 -6.23 27.64 -26.41
N ALA A 87 -6.35 27.56 -25.08
CA ALA A 87 -6.30 28.74 -24.21
C ALA A 87 -4.92 29.41 -24.20
N ILE A 88 -3.84 28.64 -24.35
CA ILE A 88 -2.48 29.17 -24.51
C ILE A 88 -2.31 29.80 -25.90
N ALA A 89 -2.85 29.19 -26.96
CA ALA A 89 -2.86 29.75 -28.31
C ALA A 89 -3.63 31.08 -28.36
N GLU A 90 -4.80 31.19 -27.73
CA GLU A 90 -5.53 32.45 -27.61
C GLU A 90 -4.74 33.53 -26.84
N LYS A 91 -4.07 33.16 -25.75
CA LYS A 91 -3.20 34.06 -24.96
C LYS A 91 -2.02 34.57 -25.82
N TYR A 92 -1.42 33.70 -26.62
CA TYR A 92 -0.38 34.06 -27.59
C TYR A 92 -0.90 35.04 -28.64
N TRP A 93 -1.95 34.68 -29.40
CA TRP A 93 -2.42 35.52 -30.50
C TRP A 93 -2.87 36.92 -30.05
N ARG A 94 -3.52 37.04 -28.87
CA ARG A 94 -3.87 38.34 -28.27
C ARG A 94 -2.66 39.19 -27.87
N MET A 95 -1.50 38.58 -27.58
CA MET A 95 -0.25 39.34 -27.41
C MET A 95 0.33 39.75 -28.77
N MET A 96 0.30 38.85 -29.74
CA MET A 96 0.84 39.08 -31.08
C MET A 96 0.10 40.14 -31.90
N GLU A 97 -1.16 40.47 -31.56
CA GLU A 97 -1.89 41.62 -32.13
C GLU A 97 -1.19 42.98 -31.89
N PHE A 98 -0.31 43.08 -30.89
CA PHE A 98 0.44 44.30 -30.57
C PHE A 98 1.82 44.40 -31.26
N PHE A 99 2.18 43.43 -32.11
CA PHE A 99 3.48 43.38 -32.79
C PHE A 99 3.33 43.48 -34.30
N ASP A 100 4.26 44.18 -34.94
CA ASP A 100 4.43 44.20 -36.39
C ASP A 100 5.14 42.93 -36.89
N LEU A 101 5.28 42.78 -38.22
CA LEU A 101 5.91 41.59 -38.81
C LEU A 101 7.33 41.34 -38.25
N GLN A 102 8.08 42.39 -37.98
CA GLN A 102 9.44 42.29 -37.46
C GLN A 102 9.45 41.84 -35.98
N GLY A 103 8.52 42.33 -35.16
CA GLY A 103 8.29 41.84 -33.81
C GLY A 103 7.81 40.39 -33.75
N HIS A 104 7.00 39.95 -34.72
CA HIS A 104 6.62 38.53 -34.87
C HIS A 104 7.84 37.64 -35.13
N GLU A 105 8.68 37.99 -36.12
CA GLU A 105 9.89 37.22 -36.45
C GLU A 105 10.92 37.20 -35.30
N LEU A 106 11.07 38.30 -34.56
CA LEU A 106 12.02 38.38 -33.45
C LEU A 106 11.55 37.67 -32.18
N CYS A 107 10.25 37.70 -31.88
CA CYS A 107 9.73 37.34 -30.55
C CYS A 107 8.63 36.28 -30.50
N GLY A 108 7.94 35.98 -31.59
CA GLY A 108 6.86 34.98 -31.60
C GLY A 108 7.32 33.60 -31.08
N GLY A 109 8.53 33.17 -31.45
CA GLY A 109 9.14 31.94 -30.93
C GLY A 109 9.32 31.95 -29.41
N TYR A 110 9.94 33.00 -28.86
CA TYR A 110 10.19 33.13 -27.42
C TYR A 110 8.90 33.23 -26.59
N ILE A 111 7.93 34.03 -27.05
CA ILE A 111 6.62 34.16 -26.40
C ILE A 111 5.91 32.80 -26.40
N LYS A 112 5.90 32.09 -27.53
CA LYS A 112 5.33 30.74 -27.63
C LYS A 112 6.00 29.75 -26.68
N ASP A 113 7.33 29.66 -26.70
CA ASP A 113 8.10 28.77 -25.83
C ASP A 113 7.79 29.01 -24.34
N ILE A 114 7.76 30.29 -23.91
CA ILE A 114 7.48 30.70 -22.54
C ILE A 114 6.05 30.33 -22.12
N LEU A 115 5.05 30.63 -22.96
CA LEU A 115 3.66 30.29 -22.67
C LEU A 115 3.41 28.77 -22.66
N CYS A 116 4.08 28.03 -23.54
CA CYS A 116 4.01 26.57 -23.56
C CYS A 116 4.72 25.90 -22.36
N GLN A 117 5.44 26.63 -21.50
CA GLN A 117 5.93 26.05 -20.24
C GLN A 117 4.80 25.70 -19.27
N GLU A 118 3.60 26.27 -19.42
CA GLU A 118 2.40 25.81 -18.73
C GLU A 118 2.02 24.35 -19.12
N CYS A 119 2.50 23.86 -20.28
CA CYS A 119 2.36 22.47 -20.74
C CYS A 119 3.55 21.57 -20.39
N SER A 120 4.63 22.12 -19.83
CA SER A 120 5.85 21.35 -19.51
C SER A 120 5.55 20.26 -18.49
N PRO A 121 6.06 19.03 -18.64
CA PRO A 121 5.92 18.02 -17.61
C PRO A 121 6.55 18.44 -16.27
N TYR A 122 7.44 19.44 -16.24
CA TYR A 122 8.05 20.00 -15.03
C TYR A 122 7.47 21.36 -14.64
N ALA A 123 6.27 21.73 -15.11
CA ALA A 123 5.73 23.07 -14.91
C ALA A 123 5.62 23.48 -13.42
N ALA A 124 5.33 22.56 -12.50
CA ALA A 124 5.34 22.85 -11.07
C ALA A 124 6.72 23.33 -10.58
N HIS A 125 7.80 22.72 -11.04
CA HIS A 125 9.17 23.14 -10.71
C HIS A 125 9.55 24.44 -11.43
N LEU A 126 9.20 24.57 -12.72
CA LEU A 126 9.51 25.77 -13.51
C LEU A 126 8.88 27.05 -12.93
N TYR A 127 7.73 26.99 -12.27
CA TYR A 127 7.05 28.15 -11.70
C TYR A 127 7.10 28.19 -10.16
N ASP A 128 7.99 27.42 -9.51
CA ASP A 128 8.13 27.25 -8.05
C ASP A 128 6.86 26.82 -7.29
N ALA A 129 5.91 26.18 -7.98
CA ALA A 129 4.66 25.69 -7.40
C ALA A 129 4.84 24.49 -6.43
N GLU A 130 6.04 23.88 -6.36
CA GLU A 130 6.29 22.64 -5.62
C GLU A 130 6.02 22.72 -4.10
N ASP A 131 6.01 23.91 -3.50
CA ASP A 131 5.53 24.12 -2.12
C ASP A 131 4.36 25.11 -2.07
N LEU A 132 3.43 24.82 -1.18
CA LEU A 132 2.22 25.59 -0.88
C LEU A 132 2.50 26.86 -0.06
N GLN A 133 3.73 27.04 0.44
CA GLN A 133 4.20 28.28 1.08
C GLN A 133 4.90 29.22 0.08
N THR A 134 5.32 28.72 -1.08
CA THR A 134 6.01 29.52 -2.10
C THR A 134 4.98 30.20 -3.01
N PRO A 135 5.09 31.52 -3.27
CA PRO A 135 4.28 32.17 -4.29
C PRO A 135 4.62 31.62 -5.67
N LEU A 136 3.60 31.27 -6.45
CA LEU A 136 3.74 30.87 -7.85
C LEU A 136 4.40 32.02 -8.65
N ARG A 137 5.49 31.74 -9.38
CA ARG A 137 6.08 32.70 -10.32
C ARG A 137 5.07 33.04 -11.44
N GLU A 138 5.10 34.26 -11.97
CA GLU A 138 4.33 34.58 -13.19
C GLU A 138 5.03 34.11 -14.48
N LEU A 139 6.36 33.95 -14.46
CA LEU A 139 7.19 33.47 -15.56
C LEU A 139 7.89 32.16 -15.19
N PRO A 140 8.09 31.24 -16.16
CA PRO A 140 8.85 30.00 -15.92
C PRO A 140 10.33 30.30 -15.68
N GLY A 141 11.00 29.38 -14.97
CA GLY A 141 12.43 29.40 -14.72
C GLY A 141 13.24 29.17 -15.99
N LEU A 142 13.96 30.21 -16.43
CA LEU A 142 14.74 30.19 -17.66
C LEU A 142 16.23 29.98 -17.36
N CYS A 143 16.91 29.21 -18.21
CA CYS A 143 18.38 29.12 -18.15
C CYS A 143 18.97 30.50 -18.48
N PHE A 144 19.94 30.97 -17.69
CA PHE A 144 20.51 32.31 -17.82
C PHE A 144 20.85 32.73 -19.27
N ASN A 145 21.44 31.83 -20.06
CA ASN A 145 21.77 32.11 -21.47
C ASN A 145 20.53 32.32 -22.36
N TYR A 146 19.49 31.49 -22.19
CA TYR A 146 18.23 31.64 -22.94
C TYR A 146 17.48 32.90 -22.51
N CYS A 147 17.44 33.18 -21.20
CA CYS A 147 16.92 34.44 -20.68
C CYS A 147 17.65 35.67 -21.24
N SER A 148 18.98 35.63 -21.35
CA SER A 148 19.76 36.74 -21.91
C SER A 148 19.39 37.02 -23.37
N GLU A 149 19.28 35.99 -24.21
CA GLU A 149 18.84 36.16 -25.61
C GLU A 149 17.40 36.67 -25.70
N PHE A 150 16.50 36.11 -24.90
CA PHE A 150 15.11 36.57 -24.80
C PHE A 150 15.03 38.05 -24.38
N HIS A 151 15.80 38.48 -23.38
CA HIS A 151 15.86 39.87 -22.94
C HIS A 151 16.38 40.81 -24.04
N ILE A 152 17.48 40.45 -24.71
CA ILE A 152 18.07 41.23 -25.81
C ILE A 152 17.07 41.45 -26.94
N ARG A 153 16.32 40.40 -27.32
CA ARG A 153 15.42 40.43 -28.48
C ARG A 153 14.03 40.97 -28.14
N CYS A 154 13.55 40.73 -26.92
CA CYS A 154 12.13 40.77 -26.58
C CYS A 154 11.81 41.43 -25.23
N ARG A 155 12.69 42.27 -24.68
CA ARG A 155 12.44 43.10 -23.47
C ARG A 155 11.03 43.74 -23.43
N SER A 156 10.58 44.32 -24.55
CA SER A 156 9.26 44.96 -24.68
C SER A 156 8.06 44.02 -24.45
N THR A 157 8.25 42.70 -24.56
CA THR A 157 7.18 41.70 -24.36
C THR A 157 6.85 41.46 -22.89
N ILE A 158 7.74 41.79 -21.95
CA ILE A 158 7.61 41.44 -20.53
C ILE A 158 6.38 42.07 -19.88
N GLY A 159 6.02 43.30 -20.26
CA GLY A 159 4.82 43.97 -19.76
C GLY A 159 3.49 43.31 -20.16
N PHE A 160 3.50 42.41 -21.15
CA PHE A 160 2.35 41.59 -21.52
C PHE A 160 2.39 40.20 -20.85
N LEU A 161 3.58 39.67 -20.60
CA LEU A 161 3.78 38.33 -20.02
C LEU A 161 3.66 38.30 -18.50
N SER A 162 3.94 39.41 -17.80
CA SER A 162 3.94 39.50 -16.34
C SER A 162 3.44 40.87 -15.86
N ASN A 163 2.64 40.88 -14.78
CA ASN A 163 2.16 42.07 -14.06
C ASN A 163 3.00 42.38 -12.82
N ASP A 164 3.90 41.50 -12.41
CA ASP A 164 4.81 41.71 -11.28
C ASP A 164 5.75 42.89 -11.56
N LYS A 165 5.61 43.94 -10.74
CA LYS A 165 6.43 45.15 -10.80
C LYS A 165 7.91 44.87 -10.61
N LEU A 166 8.29 43.87 -9.81
CA LEU A 166 9.70 43.51 -9.61
C LEU A 166 10.29 42.94 -10.91
N ILE A 167 9.54 42.07 -11.61
CA ILE A 167 9.95 41.51 -12.90
C ILE A 167 10.06 42.63 -13.95
N GLN A 168 9.05 43.49 -14.06
CA GLN A 168 9.05 44.63 -14.99
C GLN A 168 10.18 45.63 -14.71
N GLU A 169 10.31 46.12 -13.48
CA GLU A 169 11.33 47.11 -13.11
C GLU A 169 12.75 46.55 -13.25
N THR A 170 12.97 45.27 -12.95
CA THR A 170 14.31 44.67 -13.08
C THR A 170 14.67 44.45 -14.54
N CYS A 171 13.70 44.03 -15.38
CA CYS A 171 13.86 43.91 -16.82
C CYS A 171 14.32 45.23 -17.47
N GLU A 172 13.74 46.35 -17.04
CA GLU A 172 14.05 47.67 -17.57
C GLU A 172 15.43 48.21 -17.12
N LYS A 173 15.92 47.80 -15.93
CA LYS A 173 17.14 48.30 -15.30
C LYS A 173 18.40 47.49 -15.63
N ASP A 174 18.36 46.16 -15.45
CA ASP A 174 19.53 45.30 -15.62
C ASP A 174 19.15 43.86 -16.03
N ARG A 175 19.53 43.50 -17.26
CA ARG A 175 19.43 42.14 -17.82
C ARG A 175 19.97 41.06 -16.86
N THR A 176 21.06 41.36 -16.16
CA THR A 176 21.77 40.43 -15.28
C THR A 176 20.93 40.10 -14.06
N GLN A 177 20.39 41.11 -13.37
CA GLN A 177 19.44 40.93 -12.27
C GLN A 177 18.13 40.29 -12.75
N PHE A 178 17.61 40.69 -13.92
CA PHE A 178 16.39 40.10 -14.49
C PHE A 178 16.56 38.59 -14.74
N CYS A 179 17.67 38.18 -15.35
CA CYS A 179 17.93 36.76 -15.57
C CYS A 179 18.33 36.01 -14.30
N ASN A 180 18.94 36.65 -13.31
CA ASN A 180 19.12 36.04 -11.99
C ASN A 180 17.78 35.81 -11.25
N LEU A 181 16.79 36.71 -11.42
CA LEU A 181 15.45 36.57 -10.85
C LEU A 181 14.65 35.42 -11.49
N LEU A 182 14.87 35.14 -12.78
CA LEU A 182 14.25 34.03 -13.51
C LEU A 182 15.08 32.74 -13.53
N ASN A 183 16.33 32.75 -13.04
CA ASN A 183 17.17 31.56 -13.08
C ASN A 183 16.66 30.49 -12.09
N ILE A 184 16.72 29.23 -12.51
CA ILE A 184 16.69 28.07 -11.60
C ILE A 184 18.15 27.65 -11.36
N PRO A 185 18.63 27.52 -10.10
CA PRO A 185 20.02 27.20 -9.81
C PRO A 185 20.50 25.84 -10.36
N ASP A 186 19.57 24.90 -10.55
CA ASP A 186 19.85 23.61 -11.19
C ASP A 186 19.83 23.76 -12.74
N PRO A 187 20.97 23.55 -13.43
CA PRO A 187 21.09 23.76 -14.86
C PRO A 187 20.39 22.70 -15.71
N ASP A 188 19.93 21.59 -15.14
CA ASP A 188 19.15 20.56 -15.84
C ASP A 188 17.65 20.88 -15.83
N TYR A 189 17.16 21.66 -14.86
CA TYR A 189 15.72 21.97 -14.69
C TYR A 189 15.28 23.31 -15.29
N CYS A 190 16.21 24.18 -15.65
CA CYS A 190 15.88 25.44 -16.31
C CYS A 190 15.44 25.23 -17.78
N PHE A 191 14.54 26.07 -18.30
CA PHE A 191 14.18 26.02 -19.73
C PHE A 191 15.26 26.68 -20.61
N PRO A 192 15.72 26.06 -21.72
CA PRO A 192 15.23 24.85 -22.37
C PRO A 192 16.03 23.56 -22.07
N HIS A 193 16.96 23.56 -21.11
CA HIS A 193 17.74 22.38 -20.76
C HIS A 193 16.87 21.23 -20.22
N VAL A 194 15.78 21.55 -19.54
CA VAL A 194 14.79 20.59 -19.02
C VAL A 194 14.18 19.71 -20.11
N LEU A 195 14.12 20.16 -21.37
CA LEU A 195 13.67 19.34 -22.51
C LEU A 195 14.76 18.44 -23.09
N LYS A 196 16.02 18.62 -22.68
CA LYS A 196 17.20 17.98 -23.25
C LYS A 196 17.94 17.05 -22.29
N SER A 197 17.73 17.18 -20.97
CA SER A 197 18.37 16.28 -20.00
C SER A 197 17.76 14.87 -20.10
N GLU A 198 18.55 13.93 -20.65
CA GLU A 198 18.21 12.51 -20.69
C GLU A 198 18.02 11.92 -19.29
N GLY A 199 18.68 12.48 -18.27
CA GLY A 199 18.53 12.04 -16.89
C GLY A 199 17.13 12.27 -16.35
N LEU A 200 16.53 13.42 -16.68
CA LEU A 200 15.21 13.82 -16.19
C LEU A 200 14.09 13.15 -16.98
N ASN A 201 14.16 13.21 -18.30
CA ASN A 201 13.05 12.82 -19.19
C ASN A 201 12.89 11.29 -19.31
N ARG A 202 13.85 10.51 -18.78
CA ARG A 202 13.87 9.05 -18.86
C ARG A 202 12.87 8.39 -17.90
N ASN A 203 11.87 7.72 -18.48
CA ASN A 203 10.74 7.11 -17.78
C ASN A 203 9.81 8.13 -17.08
N LEU A 204 9.65 9.31 -17.67
CA LEU A 204 8.54 10.23 -17.40
C LEU A 204 7.21 9.49 -17.14
N GLY A 205 6.49 9.88 -16.09
CA GLY A 205 5.21 9.26 -15.70
C GLY A 205 5.28 7.83 -15.14
N SER A 206 6.49 7.30 -14.88
CA SER A 206 6.67 5.99 -14.25
C SER A 206 7.10 6.11 -12.79
N MET A 207 6.54 5.24 -11.93
CA MET A 207 7.04 5.05 -10.56
C MET A 207 8.54 4.74 -10.56
N VAL A 208 9.27 5.32 -9.60
CA VAL A 208 10.71 5.10 -9.44
C VAL A 208 11.00 3.62 -9.15
N LYS A 209 12.00 3.05 -9.82
CA LYS A 209 12.42 1.65 -9.66
C LYS A 209 13.89 1.53 -9.28
N ASP A 210 14.20 0.56 -8.43
CA ASP A 210 15.58 0.17 -8.15
C ASP A 210 16.21 -0.58 -9.36
N PRO A 211 17.55 -0.78 -9.39
CA PRO A 211 18.22 -1.51 -10.47
C PRO A 211 17.80 -2.99 -10.66
N LYS A 212 16.96 -3.54 -9.77
CA LYS A 212 16.38 -4.89 -9.86
C LYS A 212 14.92 -4.86 -10.33
N GLY A 213 14.36 -3.67 -10.59
CA GLY A 213 12.97 -3.47 -11.00
C GLY A 213 11.95 -3.36 -9.86
N CYS A 214 12.40 -3.27 -8.61
CA CYS A 214 11.55 -3.10 -7.44
C CYS A 214 10.98 -1.68 -7.39
N LEU A 215 9.67 -1.53 -7.15
CA LEU A 215 9.00 -0.24 -7.00
C LEU A 215 9.47 0.44 -5.71
N ARG A 216 10.06 1.63 -5.81
CA ARG A 216 10.49 2.41 -4.64
C ARG A 216 9.33 3.24 -4.12
N LEU A 217 8.90 2.97 -2.89
CA LEU A 217 7.93 3.79 -2.17
C LEU A 217 8.57 4.36 -0.88
N CYS A 218 8.03 5.47 -0.38
CA CYS A 218 8.36 6.01 0.94
C CYS A 218 7.08 6.09 1.78
N LEU A 219 7.23 6.35 3.07
CA LEU A 219 6.11 6.33 4.01
C LEU A 219 6.04 7.60 4.85
N ILE A 220 4.86 7.90 5.40
CA ILE A 220 4.67 8.85 6.49
C ILE A 220 4.03 8.11 7.65
N GLU A 221 4.64 8.13 8.84
CA GLU A 221 3.98 7.65 10.06
C GLU A 221 2.84 8.60 10.44
N ILE A 222 1.64 8.07 10.67
CA ILE A 222 0.44 8.86 11.03
C ILE A 222 -0.19 8.47 12.37
N ALA A 223 0.18 7.31 12.93
CA ALA A 223 -0.24 6.88 14.26
C ALA A 223 0.74 5.85 14.84
N ASN A 224 0.94 5.87 16.15
CA ASN A 224 1.83 4.98 16.89
C ASN A 224 1.27 4.61 18.29
N GLY A 225 1.97 3.74 19.02
CA GLY A 225 1.57 3.26 20.35
C GLY A 225 0.37 2.31 20.39
N LEU A 226 -0.10 1.82 19.24
CA LEU A 226 -1.36 1.07 19.08
C LEU A 226 -1.23 -0.40 19.47
N ARG A 227 -2.33 -0.98 19.94
CA ARG A 227 -2.45 -2.37 20.41
C ARG A 227 -2.93 -3.31 19.29
N ASN A 228 -1.99 -3.79 18.50
CA ASN A 228 -2.20 -4.60 17.30
C ASN A 228 -3.36 -4.05 16.43
N PRO A 229 -3.18 -2.90 15.76
CA PRO A 229 -4.23 -2.23 15.01
C PRO A 229 -4.65 -3.09 13.81
N VAL A 230 -5.88 -3.58 13.86
CA VAL A 230 -6.44 -4.49 12.85
C VAL A 230 -7.18 -3.78 11.74
N LEU A 231 -7.65 -2.55 11.97
CA LEU A 231 -8.54 -1.85 11.06
C LEU A 231 -8.31 -0.33 11.12
N MET A 232 -8.41 0.31 9.97
CA MET A 232 -8.59 1.75 9.80
C MET A 232 -9.58 1.96 8.66
N ILE A 233 -10.60 2.79 8.85
CA ILE A 233 -11.62 3.11 7.84
C ILE A 233 -12.08 4.57 7.96
N HIS A 234 -12.56 5.15 6.86
CA HIS A 234 -13.30 6.41 6.86
C HIS A 234 -14.82 6.18 6.98
N ALA A 235 -15.59 7.21 7.32
CA ALA A 235 -17.05 7.12 7.49
C ALA A 235 -17.89 7.47 6.24
N ASN A 236 -17.24 7.93 5.17
CA ASN A 236 -17.88 8.42 3.94
C ASN A 236 -18.96 9.49 4.21
N ASP A 237 -18.62 10.47 5.06
CA ASP A 237 -19.48 11.53 5.59
C ASP A 237 -18.93 12.94 5.34
N ASP A 238 -17.93 13.07 4.46
CA ASP A 238 -17.13 14.26 4.14
C ASP A 238 -16.30 14.82 5.33
N THR A 239 -16.20 14.11 6.46
CA THR A 239 -15.45 14.62 7.63
C THR A 239 -13.96 14.28 7.63
N HIS A 240 -13.50 13.41 6.73
CA HIS A 240 -12.15 12.84 6.66
C HIS A 240 -11.64 12.27 8.01
N ARG A 241 -12.56 11.86 8.90
CA ARG A 241 -12.24 11.17 10.15
C ARG A 241 -11.90 9.72 9.88
N MET A 242 -10.84 9.25 10.52
CA MET A 242 -10.38 7.86 10.42
C MET A 242 -10.65 7.12 11.74
N PHE A 243 -11.27 5.96 11.64
CA PHE A 243 -11.67 5.12 12.77
C PHE A 243 -10.72 3.93 12.85
N VAL A 244 -9.84 3.94 13.85
CA VAL A 244 -8.76 2.96 14.02
C VAL A 244 -9.13 1.97 15.12
N ALA A 245 -9.21 0.68 14.80
CA ALA A 245 -9.55 -0.35 15.78
C ALA A 245 -8.32 -1.20 16.19
N GLU A 246 -8.15 -1.33 17.50
CA GLU A 246 -7.21 -2.23 18.16
C GLU A 246 -7.84 -3.61 18.36
N GLN A 247 -7.07 -4.70 18.23
CA GLN A 247 -7.59 -6.08 18.34
C GLN A 247 -8.36 -6.36 19.66
N LEU A 248 -8.04 -5.63 20.74
CA LEU A 248 -8.78 -5.67 22.01
C LEU A 248 -10.21 -5.11 21.94
N GLY A 249 -10.69 -4.60 20.81
CA GLY A 249 -12.02 -4.00 20.66
C GLY A 249 -12.12 -2.55 21.12
N MET A 250 -11.01 -1.79 21.12
CA MET A 250 -11.04 -0.34 21.24
C MET A 250 -11.08 0.28 19.85
N ILE A 251 -12.00 1.22 19.59
CA ILE A 251 -12.05 1.99 18.35
C ILE A 251 -11.79 3.46 18.66
N TRP A 252 -10.78 4.03 18.04
CA TRP A 252 -10.33 5.41 18.26
C TRP A 252 -10.68 6.29 17.06
N VAL A 253 -11.06 7.55 17.32
CA VAL A 253 -11.26 8.56 16.28
C VAL A 253 -9.98 9.36 16.08
N TYR A 254 -9.50 9.39 14.84
CA TYR A 254 -8.44 10.26 14.35
C TYR A 254 -9.03 11.35 13.46
N MET A 255 -8.51 12.56 13.61
CA MET A 255 -8.92 13.77 12.91
C MET A 255 -8.05 14.02 11.66
N PRO A 256 -8.49 14.85 10.69
CA PRO A 256 -7.71 15.13 9.47
C PRO A 256 -6.34 15.81 9.69
N ASP A 257 -6.08 16.34 10.89
CA ASP A 257 -4.78 16.89 11.30
C ASP A 257 -3.84 15.84 11.93
N GLY A 258 -4.26 14.56 11.94
CA GLY A 258 -3.57 13.43 12.58
C GLY A 258 -3.82 13.31 14.09
N SER A 259 -4.45 14.30 14.74
CA SER A 259 -4.72 14.21 16.18
C SER A 259 -5.77 13.15 16.50
N ARG A 260 -5.63 12.48 17.65
CA ARG A 260 -6.57 11.47 18.13
C ARG A 260 -7.46 12.04 19.23
N LEU A 261 -8.71 11.60 19.33
CA LEU A 261 -9.52 11.90 20.51
C LEU A 261 -9.08 11.06 21.73
N GLU A 262 -9.28 11.62 22.92
CA GLU A 262 -8.96 10.99 24.22
C GLU A 262 -9.98 9.92 24.61
N GLU A 263 -11.25 10.10 24.27
CA GLU A 263 -12.28 9.07 24.37
C GLU A 263 -12.36 8.20 23.11
N PRO A 264 -12.58 6.88 23.24
CA PRO A 264 -12.82 5.99 22.11
C PRO A 264 -14.24 6.16 21.54
N PHE A 265 -14.38 5.93 20.24
CA PHE A 265 -15.68 5.78 19.57
C PHE A 265 -16.48 4.62 20.16
N LEU A 266 -15.81 3.50 20.44
CA LEU A 266 -16.40 2.28 20.99
C LEU A 266 -15.36 1.50 21.80
N ASP A 267 -15.81 0.86 22.89
CA ASP A 267 -15.04 -0.04 23.75
C ASP A 267 -15.80 -1.37 23.90
N LEU A 268 -15.22 -2.46 23.40
CA LEU A 268 -15.74 -3.83 23.52
C LEU A 268 -14.78 -4.74 24.31
N LYS A 269 -13.81 -4.18 25.03
CA LYS A 269 -12.71 -4.92 25.67
C LYS A 269 -13.15 -5.93 26.74
N GLY A 270 -14.32 -5.73 27.33
CA GLY A 270 -14.95 -6.69 28.26
C GLY A 270 -15.84 -7.76 27.60
N ILE A 271 -15.91 -7.79 26.26
CA ILE A 271 -16.81 -8.65 25.47
C ILE A 271 -16.03 -9.45 24.41
N VAL A 272 -15.02 -8.82 23.80
CA VAL A 272 -14.14 -9.42 22.79
C VAL A 272 -13.30 -10.57 23.39
N LEU A 273 -13.31 -11.71 22.72
CA LEU A 273 -12.42 -12.84 23.01
C LEU A 273 -11.09 -12.65 22.27
N THR A 274 -10.00 -12.57 23.01
CA THR A 274 -8.61 -12.51 22.50
C THR A 274 -7.63 -12.81 23.64
N THR A 275 -6.36 -13.06 23.32
CA THR A 275 -5.34 -13.53 24.27
C THR A 275 -3.98 -12.85 24.03
N PRO A 276 -3.01 -12.95 24.96
CA PRO A 276 -1.67 -12.39 24.76
C PRO A 276 -0.77 -13.23 23.82
N TRP A 277 -1.23 -14.39 23.32
CA TRP A 277 -0.44 -15.23 22.41
C TRP A 277 -0.09 -14.48 21.11
N LEU A 278 1.08 -14.77 20.53
CA LEU A 278 1.49 -14.17 19.27
C LEU A 278 0.68 -14.80 18.12
N GLY A 279 0.09 -13.97 17.26
CA GLY A 279 -0.71 -14.45 16.13
C GLY A 279 -2.04 -15.12 16.55
N ASP A 280 -2.59 -14.81 17.73
CA ASP A 280 -3.99 -15.13 18.03
C ASP A 280 -4.89 -14.40 17.02
N GLU A 281 -5.65 -15.14 16.21
CA GLU A 281 -6.51 -14.60 15.16
C GLU A 281 -7.83 -14.02 15.71
N ARG A 282 -8.14 -14.26 16.99
CA ARG A 282 -9.38 -13.82 17.64
C ARG A 282 -9.27 -12.40 18.16
N GLY A 283 -10.36 -11.66 18.07
CA GLY A 283 -10.47 -10.32 18.63
C GLY A 283 -11.63 -9.53 18.08
N PHE A 284 -11.51 -8.20 18.10
CA PHE A 284 -12.20 -7.36 17.13
C PHE A 284 -11.47 -7.50 15.79
N LEU A 285 -12.20 -7.76 14.69
CA LEU A 285 -11.61 -8.16 13.41
C LEU A 285 -12.05 -7.29 12.22
N GLY A 286 -13.21 -6.63 12.30
CA GLY A 286 -13.65 -5.75 11.23
C GLY A 286 -14.83 -4.86 11.59
N MET A 287 -15.02 -3.83 10.78
CA MET A 287 -16.16 -2.92 10.85
C MET A 287 -16.38 -2.27 9.48
N ALA A 288 -17.63 -1.93 9.18
CA ALA A 288 -18.02 -1.15 8.02
C ALA A 288 -19.07 -0.10 8.41
N PHE A 289 -18.96 1.12 7.89
CA PHE A 289 -20.04 2.11 7.94
C PHE A 289 -21.08 1.80 6.86
N HIS A 290 -22.35 2.12 7.11
CA HIS A 290 -23.38 2.00 6.08
C HIS A 290 -23.12 2.99 4.93
N PRO A 291 -23.42 2.68 3.66
CA PRO A 291 -23.29 3.64 2.55
C PRO A 291 -24.12 4.92 2.72
N ASN A 292 -25.09 4.89 3.64
CA ASN A 292 -25.96 6.01 4.02
C ASN A 292 -25.71 6.50 5.47
N PHE A 293 -24.50 6.23 6.03
CA PHE A 293 -24.15 6.53 7.44
C PHE A 293 -24.42 7.97 7.84
N ARG A 294 -24.12 8.93 6.97
CA ARG A 294 -24.38 10.37 7.15
C ARG A 294 -25.83 10.68 7.56
N ASN A 295 -26.80 9.90 7.09
CA ASN A 295 -28.22 10.11 7.36
C ASN A 295 -28.81 9.10 8.37
N ASN A 296 -28.36 7.84 8.36
CA ASN A 296 -28.95 6.78 9.20
C ASN A 296 -28.12 6.43 10.46
N GLY A 297 -26.88 6.91 10.56
CA GLY A 297 -25.96 6.71 11.68
C GLY A 297 -25.48 5.27 11.88
N LYS A 298 -25.82 4.33 10.97
CA LYS A 298 -25.56 2.88 11.14
C LYS A 298 -24.12 2.49 10.82
N PHE A 299 -23.55 1.59 11.61
CA PHE A 299 -22.31 0.87 11.32
C PHE A 299 -22.38 -0.58 11.82
N TYR A 300 -21.49 -1.43 11.34
CA TYR A 300 -21.49 -2.87 11.57
C TYR A 300 -20.13 -3.31 12.09
N ILE A 301 -20.09 -4.24 13.04
CA ILE A 301 -18.87 -4.76 13.66
C ILE A 301 -18.80 -6.29 13.54
N TYR A 302 -17.59 -6.83 13.42
CA TYR A 302 -17.25 -8.26 13.42
C TYR A 302 -16.24 -8.53 14.52
N TYR A 303 -16.56 -9.45 15.43
CA TYR A 303 -15.67 -9.81 16.53
C TYR A 303 -15.88 -11.25 17.02
N SER A 304 -14.81 -11.86 17.52
CA SER A 304 -14.80 -13.11 18.27
C SER A 304 -15.34 -12.87 19.69
N PHE A 305 -16.19 -13.75 20.20
CA PHE A 305 -16.67 -13.73 21.58
C PHE A 305 -16.82 -15.15 22.15
N MET A 306 -16.81 -15.26 23.47
CA MET A 306 -17.13 -16.49 24.19
C MET A 306 -18.61 -16.49 24.57
N SER A 307 -19.37 -17.48 24.11
CA SER A 307 -20.79 -17.62 24.43
C SER A 307 -21.04 -18.33 25.78
N HIS A 308 -22.25 -18.24 26.33
CA HIS A 308 -22.57 -18.68 27.69
C HIS A 308 -22.30 -20.17 27.97
N ASN A 309 -22.42 -21.03 26.96
CA ASN A 309 -22.08 -22.46 27.01
C ASN A 309 -20.58 -22.75 26.77
N ARG A 310 -19.72 -21.72 26.82
CA ARG A 310 -18.27 -21.77 26.57
C ARG A 310 -17.87 -22.23 25.16
N VAL A 311 -18.68 -21.86 24.18
CA VAL A 311 -18.38 -22.07 22.76
C VAL A 311 -17.85 -20.77 22.16
N GLU A 312 -16.74 -20.86 21.42
CA GLU A 312 -16.16 -19.73 20.70
C GLU A 312 -16.99 -19.42 19.45
N ARG A 313 -17.23 -18.13 19.18
CA ARG A 313 -18.12 -17.67 18.11
C ARG A 313 -17.63 -16.37 17.50
N ILE A 314 -17.87 -16.17 16.21
CA ILE A 314 -17.87 -14.84 15.60
C ILE A 314 -19.27 -14.23 15.67
N LYS A 315 -19.33 -12.90 15.81
CA LYS A 315 -20.55 -12.13 15.92
C LYS A 315 -20.49 -10.90 15.02
N ILE A 316 -21.51 -10.77 14.16
CA ILE A 316 -21.76 -9.60 13.34
C ILE A 316 -22.93 -8.83 13.97
N SER A 317 -22.76 -7.54 14.24
CA SER A 317 -23.80 -6.68 14.86
C SER A 317 -23.85 -5.31 14.21
N GLU A 318 -25.07 -4.78 14.03
CA GLU A 318 -25.33 -3.37 13.74
C GLU A 318 -25.32 -2.55 15.03
N LEU A 319 -24.81 -1.32 14.96
CA LEU A 319 -24.92 -0.27 15.97
C LEU A 319 -25.18 1.07 15.28
N LYS A 320 -25.53 2.09 16.06
CA LYS A 320 -25.63 3.48 15.62
C LYS A 320 -24.66 4.40 16.36
N VAL A 321 -24.28 5.49 15.70
CA VAL A 321 -23.64 6.65 16.34
C VAL A 321 -24.60 7.30 17.35
N SER A 322 -24.06 7.90 18.41
CA SER A 322 -24.82 8.62 19.42
C SER A 322 -25.51 9.85 18.81
N ALA A 323 -26.82 9.95 19.03
CA ALA A 323 -27.64 11.10 18.61
C ALA A 323 -27.19 12.45 19.24
N THR A 324 -26.28 12.43 20.22
CA THR A 324 -25.73 13.63 20.85
C THR A 324 -24.26 13.87 20.53
N ASP A 325 -23.52 12.90 19.98
CA ASP A 325 -22.08 12.99 19.73
C ASP A 325 -21.67 12.09 18.55
N MET A 326 -21.28 12.74 17.44
CA MET A 326 -20.86 12.05 16.21
C MET A 326 -19.56 11.23 16.36
N ASN A 327 -18.82 11.41 17.46
CA ASN A 327 -17.56 10.73 17.75
C ASN A 327 -17.72 9.57 18.73
N LYS A 328 -18.95 9.14 19.05
CA LYS A 328 -19.23 8.08 20.03
C LYS A 328 -20.36 7.17 19.58
N ALA A 329 -20.21 5.86 19.74
CA ALA A 329 -21.25 4.87 19.46
C ALA A 329 -22.29 4.81 20.59
N ASP A 330 -23.57 4.66 20.25
CA ASP A 330 -24.59 4.27 21.23
C ASP A 330 -24.61 2.74 21.38
N ARG A 331 -24.04 2.27 22.49
CA ARG A 331 -24.02 0.85 22.86
C ARG A 331 -25.43 0.25 23.08
N ARG A 332 -26.46 1.06 23.33
CA ARG A 332 -27.85 0.60 23.54
C ARG A 332 -28.58 0.32 22.23
N SER A 333 -28.09 0.86 21.11
CA SER A 333 -28.63 0.65 19.76
C SER A 333 -28.26 -0.71 19.13
N VAL A 334 -27.52 -1.58 19.86
CA VAL A 334 -26.94 -2.80 19.30
C VAL A 334 -28.00 -3.80 18.84
N ARG A 335 -27.87 -4.24 17.59
CA ARG A 335 -28.75 -5.18 16.91
C ARG A 335 -27.90 -6.30 16.33
N HIS A 336 -27.83 -7.43 17.04
CA HIS A 336 -27.10 -8.61 16.57
C HIS A 336 -27.71 -9.10 15.26
N LEU A 337 -26.86 -9.30 14.24
CA LEU A 337 -27.30 -9.78 12.93
C LEU A 337 -27.07 -11.27 12.79
N LEU A 338 -25.85 -11.72 13.07
CA LEU A 338 -25.41 -13.09 12.81
C LEU A 338 -24.43 -13.56 13.89
N GLU A 339 -24.62 -14.80 14.34
CA GLU A 339 -23.63 -15.56 15.11
C GLU A 339 -23.25 -16.81 14.31
N ILE A 340 -21.96 -17.13 14.27
CA ILE A 340 -21.45 -18.38 13.69
C ILE A 340 -20.54 -19.03 14.73
N GLU A 341 -20.58 -20.36 14.79
CA GLU A 341 -19.84 -21.17 15.74
C GLU A 341 -18.44 -21.49 15.21
N GLU A 342 -17.39 -21.19 15.98
CA GLU A 342 -15.99 -21.36 15.59
C GLU A 342 -15.46 -22.69 16.17
N PRO A 343 -15.24 -23.74 15.35
CA PRO A 343 -14.79 -25.05 15.83
C PRO A 343 -13.29 -25.11 16.19
N ALA A 344 -12.55 -24.00 16.04
CA ALA A 344 -11.21 -23.78 16.55
C ALA A 344 -10.94 -22.28 16.78
N SER A 345 -9.81 -21.97 17.42
CA SER A 345 -9.42 -20.60 17.80
C SER A 345 -8.71 -19.81 16.69
N ASN A 346 -8.92 -20.18 15.42
CA ASN A 346 -8.11 -19.73 14.29
C ASN A 346 -8.87 -19.90 12.96
N HIS A 347 -8.42 -19.24 11.89
CA HIS A 347 -9.17 -18.98 10.65
C HIS A 347 -10.52 -18.29 10.87
N ASN A 348 -10.52 -17.20 11.66
CA ASN A 348 -11.75 -16.51 12.05
C ASN A 348 -12.25 -15.48 11.02
N GLY A 349 -11.58 -15.31 9.87
CA GLY A 349 -11.92 -14.31 8.86
C GLY A 349 -11.92 -12.88 9.41
N GLY A 350 -12.88 -12.05 8.99
CA GLY A 350 -13.16 -10.80 9.69
C GLY A 350 -13.42 -9.55 8.86
N GLN A 351 -13.27 -9.59 7.53
CA GLN A 351 -13.65 -8.42 6.72
C GLN A 351 -15.17 -8.20 6.75
N LEU A 352 -15.55 -6.93 6.91
CA LEU A 352 -16.87 -6.40 6.53
C LEU A 352 -16.65 -5.31 5.49
N LEU A 353 -17.44 -5.30 4.42
CA LEU A 353 -17.50 -4.18 3.47
C LEU A 353 -18.88 -4.11 2.82
N PHE A 354 -19.22 -2.95 2.27
CA PHE A 354 -20.39 -2.82 1.41
C PHE A 354 -19.95 -2.92 -0.06
N GLY A 355 -20.69 -3.70 -0.84
CA GLY A 355 -20.50 -3.72 -2.29
C GLY A 355 -21.07 -2.46 -2.94
N MET A 356 -20.73 -2.25 -4.22
CA MET A 356 -21.32 -1.18 -5.03
C MET A 356 -22.82 -1.37 -5.31
N ASP A 357 -23.36 -2.53 -4.96
CA ASP A 357 -24.78 -2.91 -4.96
C ASP A 357 -25.52 -2.53 -3.65
N GLY A 358 -24.80 -2.01 -2.64
CA GLY A 358 -25.37 -1.56 -1.37
C GLY A 358 -25.58 -2.65 -0.31
N TYR A 359 -25.23 -3.91 -0.60
CA TYR A 359 -25.35 -5.01 0.36
C TYR A 359 -24.10 -5.18 1.23
N LEU A 360 -24.28 -5.72 2.44
CA LEU A 360 -23.18 -6.02 3.37
C LEU A 360 -22.57 -7.38 3.01
N TYR A 361 -21.27 -7.39 2.70
CA TYR A 361 -20.48 -8.60 2.50
C TYR A 361 -19.72 -8.94 3.79
N ILE A 362 -19.69 -10.23 4.13
CA ILE A 362 -19.10 -10.78 5.35
C ILE A 362 -18.14 -11.90 4.96
N PHE A 363 -16.88 -11.82 5.37
CA PHE A 363 -15.83 -12.75 4.98
C PHE A 363 -15.44 -13.62 6.18
N THR A 364 -15.64 -14.93 6.02
CA THR A 364 -15.49 -15.93 7.07
C THR A 364 -14.45 -16.96 6.66
N GLY A 365 -13.50 -17.26 7.55
CA GLY A 365 -12.61 -18.41 7.36
C GLY A 365 -13.33 -19.74 7.66
N ASP A 366 -12.67 -20.86 7.40
CA ASP A 366 -13.22 -22.22 7.51
C ASP A 366 -13.45 -22.69 8.96
N GLY A 367 -13.07 -21.90 9.97
CA GLY A 367 -13.18 -22.25 11.38
C GLY A 367 -11.99 -23.05 11.94
N GLY A 368 -10.91 -23.18 11.18
CA GLY A 368 -9.59 -23.53 11.70
C GLY A 368 -9.17 -25.00 11.57
N LYS A 369 -8.06 -25.32 12.24
CA LYS A 369 -7.33 -26.60 12.14
C LYS A 369 -6.68 -26.81 10.75
N ALA A 370 -5.78 -27.77 10.68
CA ALA A 370 -5.07 -28.07 9.43
C ALA A 370 -5.99 -28.85 8.47
N GLY A 371 -6.18 -28.31 7.26
CA GLY A 371 -6.86 -29.02 6.17
C GLY A 371 -8.37 -29.18 6.33
N ASP A 372 -9.06 -28.23 6.98
CA ASP A 372 -10.53 -28.15 7.07
C ASP A 372 -11.23 -29.52 7.30
N PRO A 373 -11.05 -30.14 8.48
CA PRO A 373 -11.50 -31.50 8.76
C PRO A 373 -13.01 -31.60 9.05
N PHE A 374 -13.80 -30.59 8.67
CA PHE A 374 -15.20 -30.46 9.09
C PHE A 374 -16.18 -31.10 8.10
N GLY A 375 -16.53 -32.35 8.38
CA GLY A 375 -17.38 -33.16 7.49
C GLY A 375 -16.62 -33.70 6.27
N GLU A 376 -17.35 -34.26 5.31
CA GLU A 376 -16.77 -34.99 4.18
C GLU A 376 -15.82 -34.11 3.33
N PHE A 377 -16.28 -32.93 2.94
CA PHE A 377 -15.60 -32.02 2.00
C PHE A 377 -15.09 -30.72 2.64
N GLY A 378 -15.23 -30.56 3.97
CA GLY A 378 -14.80 -29.38 4.71
C GLY A 378 -15.84 -28.25 4.70
N ASN A 379 -15.75 -27.36 5.68
CA ASN A 379 -16.55 -26.14 5.75
C ASN A 379 -16.43 -25.30 4.47
N GLY A 380 -15.23 -25.14 3.90
CA GLY A 380 -14.98 -24.39 2.67
C GLY A 380 -15.92 -24.76 1.53
N GLN A 381 -15.98 -26.05 1.17
CA GLN A 381 -16.89 -26.57 0.13
C GLN A 381 -18.35 -26.71 0.58
N ASN A 382 -18.62 -26.75 1.89
CA ASN A 382 -19.96 -26.94 2.44
C ASN A 382 -20.85 -25.70 2.26
N LYS A 383 -21.70 -25.70 1.22
CA LYS A 383 -22.71 -24.65 0.98
C LYS A 383 -23.77 -24.55 2.09
N SER A 384 -23.92 -25.57 2.93
CA SER A 384 -24.83 -25.58 4.09
C SER A 384 -24.20 -24.93 5.34
N ALA A 385 -22.88 -24.70 5.33
CA ALA A 385 -22.16 -23.98 6.37
C ALA A 385 -22.07 -22.47 6.06
N LEU A 386 -21.82 -21.67 7.10
CA LEU A 386 -21.52 -20.24 6.99
C LEU A 386 -20.02 -19.92 7.13
N LEU A 387 -19.18 -20.93 7.37
CA LEU A 387 -17.71 -20.82 7.47
C LEU A 387 -17.05 -21.18 6.14
N GLY A 388 -15.92 -20.56 5.82
CA GLY A 388 -15.23 -20.69 4.54
C GLY A 388 -16.09 -20.11 3.41
N LYS A 389 -16.65 -18.92 3.64
CA LYS A 389 -17.63 -18.23 2.76
C LYS A 389 -17.37 -16.74 2.65
N VAL A 390 -17.75 -16.21 1.50
CA VAL A 390 -18.21 -14.83 1.37
C VAL A 390 -19.74 -14.84 1.43
N LEU A 391 -20.30 -14.23 2.47
CA LEU A 391 -21.74 -14.05 2.64
C LEU A 391 -22.15 -12.65 2.16
N ARG A 392 -23.40 -12.49 1.71
CA ARG A 392 -23.97 -11.21 1.26
C ARG A 392 -25.41 -11.07 1.75
N ILE A 393 -25.68 -10.05 2.55
CA ILE A 393 -26.99 -9.83 3.21
C ILE A 393 -27.52 -8.40 3.05
N ASP A 394 -28.84 -8.27 3.15
CA ASP A 394 -29.54 -6.98 3.18
C ASP A 394 -29.77 -6.54 4.64
N VAL A 395 -29.18 -5.40 5.01
CA VAL A 395 -29.22 -4.85 6.37
C VAL A 395 -30.21 -3.70 6.55
N ASP A 396 -30.87 -3.26 5.48
CA ASP A 396 -31.95 -2.26 5.51
C ASP A 396 -33.33 -2.95 5.58
N VAL A 397 -33.48 -4.17 5.08
CA VAL A 397 -34.64 -5.04 5.37
C VAL A 397 -34.66 -5.43 6.85
N MET A 398 -35.65 -4.91 7.58
CA MET A 398 -35.89 -5.18 8.99
C MET A 398 -36.91 -6.30 9.18
N ASN A 399 -36.78 -7.05 10.28
CA ASN A 399 -37.80 -7.97 10.80
C ASN A 399 -38.27 -9.07 9.82
N HIS A 400 -37.36 -9.67 9.04
CA HIS A 400 -37.69 -10.88 8.29
C HIS A 400 -38.04 -12.02 9.27
N PRO A 401 -39.06 -12.87 8.98
CA PRO A 401 -39.33 -14.05 9.79
C PRO A 401 -38.06 -14.89 10.03
N GLY A 402 -37.70 -15.06 11.30
CA GLY A 402 -36.54 -15.84 11.75
C GLY A 402 -35.16 -15.22 11.51
N ARG A 403 -35.01 -14.02 10.90
CA ARG A 403 -33.71 -13.37 10.67
C ARG A 403 -33.78 -11.84 10.83
N PRO A 404 -32.79 -11.19 11.47
CA PRO A 404 -32.74 -9.73 11.57
C PRO A 404 -32.26 -9.03 10.29
N TYR A 405 -32.10 -9.75 9.18
CA TYR A 405 -31.63 -9.24 7.88
C TYR A 405 -32.40 -9.89 6.74
N GLY A 406 -32.46 -9.22 5.59
CA GLY A 406 -32.98 -9.78 4.34
C GLY A 406 -31.91 -10.57 3.57
N ILE A 407 -32.35 -11.41 2.65
CA ILE A 407 -31.49 -12.05 1.65
C ILE A 407 -31.71 -11.32 0.31
N PRO A 408 -30.66 -10.80 -0.35
CA PRO A 408 -30.77 -10.25 -1.70
C PRO A 408 -31.34 -11.29 -2.65
N GLN A 409 -32.43 -10.97 -3.38
CA GLN A 409 -33.16 -11.92 -4.21
C GLN A 409 -32.33 -12.54 -5.34
N ASP A 410 -31.18 -11.95 -5.66
CA ASP A 410 -30.27 -12.45 -6.68
C ASP A 410 -29.11 -13.31 -6.13
N ASN A 411 -29.03 -13.58 -4.82
CA ASN A 411 -27.98 -14.44 -4.25
C ASN A 411 -27.97 -15.84 -4.94
N PRO A 412 -26.78 -16.37 -5.28
CA PRO A 412 -26.65 -17.49 -6.23
C PRO A 412 -27.19 -18.84 -5.75
N PHE A 413 -27.39 -19.04 -4.45
CA PHE A 413 -27.75 -20.35 -3.87
C PHE A 413 -29.12 -20.38 -3.17
N ILE A 414 -29.97 -19.36 -3.33
CA ILE A 414 -31.31 -19.29 -2.69
C ILE A 414 -32.16 -20.53 -3.00
N SER A 415 -32.13 -20.99 -4.25
CA SER A 415 -32.90 -22.15 -4.74
C SER A 415 -32.11 -23.47 -4.72
N HIS A 416 -30.92 -23.51 -4.12
CA HIS A 416 -30.09 -24.71 -4.07
C HIS A 416 -30.41 -25.53 -2.80
N PRO A 417 -30.89 -26.79 -2.90
CA PRO A 417 -31.29 -27.58 -1.74
C PRO A 417 -30.19 -27.68 -0.67
N GLY A 418 -30.56 -27.39 0.58
CA GLY A 418 -29.65 -27.43 1.73
C GLY A 418 -28.67 -26.26 1.87
N ALA A 419 -28.44 -25.46 0.82
CA ALA A 419 -27.51 -24.34 0.87
C ALA A 419 -28.03 -23.18 1.76
N ARG A 420 -27.08 -22.43 2.32
CA ARG A 420 -27.35 -21.18 3.01
C ARG A 420 -27.55 -20.05 2.00
N ALA A 421 -28.77 -19.50 1.95
CA ALA A 421 -29.11 -18.39 1.07
C ALA A 421 -28.31 -17.11 1.32
N GLU A 422 -27.62 -17.00 2.47
CA GLU A 422 -26.60 -15.99 2.75
C GLU A 422 -25.36 -16.06 1.86
N VAL A 423 -25.05 -17.23 1.30
CA VAL A 423 -23.78 -17.48 0.59
C VAL A 423 -23.78 -16.80 -0.79
N TYR A 424 -22.74 -16.00 -1.03
CA TYR A 424 -22.44 -15.38 -2.31
C TYR A 424 -21.28 -16.09 -3.03
N ALA A 425 -20.24 -16.48 -2.29
CA ALA A 425 -19.14 -17.30 -2.78
C ALA A 425 -18.63 -18.25 -1.68
N TYR A 426 -17.94 -19.32 -2.07
CA TYR A 426 -17.51 -20.38 -1.15
C TYR A 426 -16.15 -20.98 -1.57
N GLY A 427 -15.65 -21.94 -0.81
CA GLY A 427 -14.35 -22.56 -1.08
C GLY A 427 -13.17 -21.65 -0.74
N VAL A 428 -13.33 -20.77 0.25
CA VAL A 428 -12.27 -19.88 0.78
C VAL A 428 -11.77 -20.41 2.12
N ARG A 429 -10.51 -20.12 2.50
CA ARG A 429 -9.86 -20.68 3.67
C ARG A 429 -9.87 -19.75 4.88
N ASN A 430 -9.26 -18.57 4.75
CA ASN A 430 -9.17 -17.53 5.77
C ASN A 430 -8.89 -16.16 5.12
N MET A 431 -9.88 -15.64 4.37
CA MET A 431 -9.78 -14.30 3.77
C MET A 431 -9.75 -13.22 4.85
N TRP A 432 -8.63 -12.49 4.93
CA TRP A 432 -8.37 -11.54 6.02
C TRP A 432 -8.74 -10.09 5.65
N ARG A 433 -8.01 -9.44 4.75
CA ARG A 433 -8.43 -8.14 4.18
C ARG A 433 -8.89 -8.30 2.74
N CYS A 434 -10.08 -7.75 2.50
CA CYS A 434 -10.63 -7.54 1.18
C CYS A 434 -11.03 -6.07 1.01
N SER A 435 -10.99 -5.58 -0.22
CA SER A 435 -11.29 -4.20 -0.58
C SER A 435 -12.15 -4.15 -1.85
N VAL A 436 -12.90 -3.06 -2.02
CA VAL A 436 -13.64 -2.79 -3.26
C VAL A 436 -12.83 -1.81 -4.10
N ASP A 437 -12.50 -2.19 -5.33
CA ASP A 437 -11.94 -1.25 -6.30
C ASP A 437 -13.01 -0.18 -6.60
N ARG A 438 -12.79 1.06 -6.14
CA ARG A 438 -13.65 2.23 -6.41
C ARG A 438 -13.76 2.53 -7.92
N GLY A 439 -12.86 1.98 -8.73
CA GLY A 439 -12.72 2.22 -10.15
C GLY A 439 -11.84 3.42 -10.44
N ASP A 440 -11.29 3.44 -11.64
CA ASP A 440 -10.56 4.59 -12.17
C ASP A 440 -11.47 5.84 -12.18
N PRO A 441 -11.06 6.98 -11.59
CA PRO A 441 -11.95 8.14 -11.44
C PRO A 441 -12.52 8.70 -12.75
N ASN A 442 -11.78 8.57 -13.86
CA ASN A 442 -12.13 9.16 -15.15
C ASN A 442 -12.89 8.17 -16.05
N SER A 443 -12.48 6.90 -16.07
CA SER A 443 -13.03 5.87 -16.98
C SER A 443 -13.96 4.86 -16.30
N GLY A 444 -14.10 4.90 -14.97
CA GLY A 444 -14.81 3.90 -14.17
C GLY A 444 -14.16 2.50 -14.17
N HIS A 445 -13.01 2.34 -14.82
CA HIS A 445 -12.41 1.03 -15.08
C HIS A 445 -12.04 0.29 -13.77
N GLY A 446 -12.61 -0.91 -13.61
CA GLY A 446 -12.38 -1.79 -12.46
C GLY A 446 -13.38 -1.64 -11.31
N ARG A 447 -14.30 -0.67 -11.38
CA ARG A 447 -15.27 -0.35 -10.33
C ARG A 447 -16.08 -1.56 -9.86
N GLY A 448 -16.16 -1.75 -8.55
CA GLY A 448 -16.98 -2.78 -7.90
C GLY A 448 -16.37 -4.18 -7.84
N ARG A 449 -15.15 -4.37 -8.33
CA ARG A 449 -14.40 -5.62 -8.10
C ARG A 449 -13.99 -5.72 -6.64
N ILE A 450 -14.32 -6.82 -5.99
CA ILE A 450 -13.85 -7.14 -4.65
C ILE A 450 -12.54 -7.92 -4.77
N PHE A 451 -11.44 -7.38 -4.25
CA PHE A 451 -10.16 -8.08 -4.15
C PHE A 451 -10.01 -8.64 -2.74
N CYS A 452 -9.43 -9.83 -2.58
CA CYS A 452 -9.12 -10.44 -1.28
C CYS A 452 -7.68 -10.98 -1.25
N GLY A 453 -7.10 -11.08 -0.06
CA GLY A 453 -6.03 -12.05 0.22
C GLY A 453 -6.57 -13.22 1.03
N ASP A 454 -6.34 -14.45 0.57
CA ASP A 454 -6.69 -15.69 1.28
C ASP A 454 -5.42 -16.40 1.78
N VAL A 455 -5.38 -16.71 3.07
CA VAL A 455 -4.17 -17.19 3.75
C VAL A 455 -3.98 -18.68 3.54
N GLY A 456 -2.76 -19.05 3.11
CA GLY A 456 -2.37 -20.40 2.75
C GLY A 456 -2.34 -21.40 3.91
N GLN A 457 -2.38 -22.70 3.58
CA GLN A 457 -2.26 -23.77 4.56
C GLN A 457 -0.80 -24.14 4.85
N ASN A 458 0.01 -24.36 3.82
CA ASN A 458 1.41 -24.79 3.90
C ASN A 458 2.22 -24.54 2.60
N ARG A 459 1.56 -24.34 1.45
CA ARG A 459 2.20 -24.26 0.13
C ARG A 459 2.09 -22.89 -0.53
N PHE A 460 0.90 -22.28 -0.60
CA PHE A 460 0.65 -21.03 -1.32
C PHE A 460 -0.27 -20.07 -0.58
N GLU A 461 0.07 -18.79 -0.63
CA GLU A 461 -0.79 -17.66 -0.29
C GLU A 461 -1.46 -17.10 -1.56
N GLU A 462 -2.69 -16.60 -1.48
CA GLU A 462 -3.54 -16.34 -2.65
C GLU A 462 -4.11 -14.90 -2.69
N ILE A 463 -4.26 -14.34 -3.89
CA ILE A 463 -5.00 -13.10 -4.15
C ILE A 463 -6.12 -13.39 -5.15
N ASP A 464 -7.34 -13.02 -4.78
CA ASP A 464 -8.57 -13.35 -5.50
C ASP A 464 -9.36 -12.11 -5.92
N ILE A 465 -10.19 -12.28 -6.95
CA ILE A 465 -11.29 -11.37 -7.27
C ILE A 465 -12.60 -12.13 -7.03
N ILE A 466 -13.44 -11.63 -6.12
CA ILE A 466 -14.64 -12.33 -5.67
C ILE A 466 -15.79 -12.11 -6.64
N VAL A 467 -16.34 -13.21 -7.16
CA VAL A 467 -17.47 -13.20 -8.09
C VAL A 467 -18.65 -14.02 -7.58
N LYS A 468 -19.84 -13.66 -8.07
CA LYS A 468 -21.12 -14.27 -7.71
C LYS A 468 -21.15 -15.76 -8.04
N GLY A 469 -21.36 -16.59 -7.02
CA GLY A 469 -21.43 -18.05 -7.11
C GLY A 469 -20.06 -18.74 -7.11
N GLY A 470 -18.96 -17.99 -7.06
CA GLY A 470 -17.60 -18.51 -7.21
C GLY A 470 -17.22 -19.55 -6.16
N ASN A 471 -16.47 -20.56 -6.60
CA ASN A 471 -15.80 -21.54 -5.76
C ASN A 471 -14.30 -21.30 -5.81
N TYR A 472 -13.66 -20.94 -4.69
CA TYR A 472 -12.22 -20.69 -4.62
C TYR A 472 -11.41 -21.96 -4.28
N GLY A 473 -12.07 -23.13 -4.35
CA GLY A 473 -11.41 -24.44 -4.38
C GLY A 473 -10.95 -25.00 -3.04
N TRP A 474 -10.82 -24.22 -1.96
CA TRP A 474 -10.44 -24.75 -0.64
C TRP A 474 -11.53 -25.69 -0.07
N ARG A 475 -11.21 -26.89 0.46
CA ARG A 475 -9.89 -27.49 0.70
C ARG A 475 -9.35 -28.42 -0.40
N ALA A 476 -9.97 -28.46 -1.57
CA ALA A 476 -9.50 -29.27 -2.69
C ALA A 476 -8.20 -28.71 -3.30
N LYS A 477 -8.08 -27.38 -3.40
CA LYS A 477 -6.90 -26.67 -3.92
C LYS A 477 -6.27 -25.75 -2.89
N GLU A 478 -5.03 -25.38 -3.17
CA GLU A 478 -4.23 -24.36 -2.49
C GLU A 478 -3.33 -23.71 -3.56
N GLY A 479 -3.63 -22.46 -3.91
CA GLY A 479 -3.05 -21.78 -5.06
C GLY A 479 -3.35 -22.49 -6.37
N PHE A 480 -2.31 -22.70 -7.17
CA PHE A 480 -2.39 -23.42 -8.45
C PHE A 480 -2.25 -24.95 -8.31
N GLU A 481 -2.23 -25.50 -7.09
CA GLU A 481 -2.01 -26.93 -6.82
C GLU A 481 -3.20 -27.59 -6.09
N CYS A 482 -3.29 -28.92 -6.24
CA CYS A 482 -4.18 -29.74 -5.42
C CYS A 482 -3.66 -29.89 -3.99
N TYR A 483 -4.51 -29.58 -3.01
CA TYR A 483 -4.28 -29.87 -1.59
C TYR A 483 -4.83 -31.26 -1.23
N ASP A 484 -6.16 -31.40 -1.14
CA ASP A 484 -6.85 -32.69 -1.01
C ASP A 484 -6.98 -33.33 -2.40
N LEU A 485 -6.08 -34.26 -2.73
CA LEU A 485 -6.04 -34.94 -4.04
C LEU A 485 -7.36 -35.65 -4.38
N LYS A 486 -8.11 -36.15 -3.39
CA LYS A 486 -9.38 -36.85 -3.63
C LYS A 486 -10.46 -35.87 -4.07
N LEU A 487 -10.53 -34.69 -3.45
CA LEU A 487 -11.46 -33.63 -3.84
C LEU A 487 -11.01 -32.92 -5.13
N CYS A 488 -9.71 -32.65 -5.29
CA CYS A 488 -9.18 -31.87 -6.42
C CYS A 488 -9.37 -32.57 -7.79
N HIS A 489 -9.36 -33.90 -7.81
CA HIS A 489 -9.63 -34.67 -9.03
C HIS A 489 -11.13 -34.81 -9.35
N ASN A 490 -12.03 -34.26 -8.53
CA ASN A 490 -13.45 -34.15 -8.89
C ASN A 490 -13.65 -33.00 -9.88
N SER A 491 -13.79 -33.34 -11.17
CA SER A 491 -14.09 -32.37 -12.24
C SER A 491 -15.36 -31.53 -12.05
N SER A 492 -16.23 -31.90 -11.10
CA SER A 492 -17.46 -31.17 -10.75
C SER A 492 -17.24 -29.99 -9.78
N LEU A 493 -15.98 -29.67 -9.44
CA LEU A 493 -15.64 -28.63 -8.47
C LEU A 493 -15.94 -27.21 -8.99
N ASP A 494 -15.78 -26.99 -10.30
CA ASP A 494 -15.95 -25.70 -10.99
C ASP A 494 -15.26 -24.52 -10.27
N ASP A 495 -13.97 -24.70 -9.97
CA ASP A 495 -13.19 -23.74 -9.19
C ASP A 495 -12.59 -22.60 -10.02
N ILE A 496 -12.46 -21.46 -9.36
CA ILE A 496 -11.84 -20.24 -9.86
C ILE A 496 -10.44 -20.18 -9.25
N LEU A 497 -9.41 -20.21 -10.10
CA LEU A 497 -8.03 -20.04 -9.68
C LEU A 497 -7.75 -18.57 -9.30
N PRO A 498 -6.85 -18.32 -8.32
CA PRO A 498 -6.50 -16.97 -7.89
C PRO A 498 -5.83 -16.17 -9.02
N ILE A 499 -6.00 -14.84 -9.00
CA ILE A 499 -5.35 -13.95 -9.97
C ILE A 499 -3.82 -13.89 -9.77
N PHE A 500 -3.36 -14.21 -8.56
CA PHE A 500 -1.95 -14.38 -8.22
C PHE A 500 -1.84 -15.28 -6.98
N ALA A 501 -0.89 -16.22 -6.98
CA ALA A 501 -0.53 -16.98 -5.79
C ALA A 501 0.99 -17.07 -5.65
N TYR A 502 1.49 -17.12 -4.41
CA TYR A 502 2.93 -17.18 -4.13
C TYR A 502 3.27 -18.23 -3.06
N SER A 503 4.35 -18.98 -3.29
CA SER A 503 4.70 -20.11 -2.41
C SER A 503 5.17 -19.68 -1.02
N HIS A 504 5.07 -20.56 -0.02
CA HIS A 504 5.53 -20.36 1.37
C HIS A 504 7.07 -20.19 1.53
N LYS A 505 7.81 -20.15 0.41
CA LYS A 505 9.23 -19.75 0.30
C LYS A 505 9.40 -18.24 0.11
N VAL A 506 8.33 -17.53 -0.30
CA VAL A 506 8.33 -16.09 -0.61
C VAL A 506 7.73 -15.27 0.52
N GLY A 507 6.63 -15.75 1.11
CA GLY A 507 5.97 -15.24 2.33
C GLY A 507 5.28 -16.41 3.06
N LYS A 508 4.40 -16.15 4.04
CA LYS A 508 3.67 -17.19 4.82
C LYS A 508 2.35 -16.72 5.47
N SER A 509 1.83 -15.55 5.10
CA SER A 509 0.47 -15.12 5.45
C SER A 509 0.19 -13.85 4.67
N VAL A 510 -0.60 -13.95 3.60
CA VAL A 510 -1.00 -12.77 2.84
C VAL A 510 -1.98 -11.92 3.66
N THR A 511 -1.66 -10.63 3.81
CA THR A 511 -2.54 -9.70 4.54
C THR A 511 -3.79 -9.36 3.72
N GLY A 512 -3.71 -9.41 2.39
CA GLY A 512 -4.61 -8.70 1.48
C GLY A 512 -4.14 -7.27 1.21
N GLY A 513 -4.95 -6.47 0.53
CA GLY A 513 -4.53 -5.16 0.00
C GLY A 513 -5.65 -4.33 -0.61
N TYR A 514 -5.29 -3.22 -1.26
CA TYR A 514 -6.20 -2.26 -1.91
C TYR A 514 -5.70 -1.87 -3.29
N VAL A 515 -6.62 -1.62 -4.23
CA VAL A 515 -6.30 -0.92 -5.48
C VAL A 515 -6.14 0.57 -5.15
N TYR A 516 -4.96 1.15 -5.38
CA TYR A 516 -4.76 2.58 -5.13
C TYR A 516 -5.64 3.39 -6.08
N ARG A 517 -6.50 4.25 -5.51
CA ARG A 517 -7.42 5.17 -6.22
C ARG A 517 -7.34 6.61 -5.67
N GLY A 518 -6.30 6.89 -4.90
CA GLY A 518 -6.04 8.21 -4.33
C GLY A 518 -5.66 9.24 -5.38
N CYS A 519 -5.61 10.47 -4.91
CA CYS A 519 -5.37 11.66 -5.71
C CYS A 519 -3.89 12.09 -5.63
N GLU A 520 -3.24 11.92 -4.47
CA GLU A 520 -1.91 12.48 -4.23
C GLU A 520 -0.80 11.77 -5.00
N SER A 521 -0.86 10.45 -5.16
CA SER A 521 0.21 9.59 -5.71
C SER A 521 -0.24 8.93 -7.02
N PRO A 522 -0.53 9.70 -8.07
CA PRO A 522 -1.32 9.26 -9.23
C PRO A 522 -0.64 8.15 -10.06
N ASN A 523 0.69 8.05 -10.04
CA ASN A 523 1.44 6.97 -10.69
C ASN A 523 1.10 5.56 -10.13
N LEU A 524 0.44 5.50 -8.96
CA LEU A 524 -0.04 4.28 -8.33
C LEU A 524 -1.47 3.88 -8.78
N ASN A 525 -2.20 4.74 -9.49
CA ASN A 525 -3.61 4.53 -9.84
C ASN A 525 -3.85 3.18 -10.56
N GLY A 526 -4.73 2.35 -9.99
CA GLY A 526 -5.10 1.06 -10.55
C GLY A 526 -4.14 -0.08 -10.22
N ILE A 527 -3.12 0.16 -9.38
CA ILE A 527 -2.22 -0.88 -8.87
C ILE A 527 -2.79 -1.43 -7.56
N TYR A 528 -2.91 -2.75 -7.47
CA TYR A 528 -3.29 -3.44 -6.25
C TYR A 528 -2.05 -3.63 -5.36
N ILE A 529 -1.97 -2.88 -4.26
CA ILE A 529 -0.88 -2.91 -3.29
C ILE A 529 -1.31 -3.76 -2.09
N PHE A 530 -0.48 -4.76 -1.75
CA PHE A 530 -0.75 -5.76 -0.71
C PHE A 530 0.53 -6.16 0.02
N GLY A 531 0.40 -6.93 1.10
CA GLY A 531 1.55 -7.33 1.92
C GLY A 531 1.49 -8.77 2.46
N ASP A 532 2.61 -9.20 3.04
CA ASP A 532 2.74 -10.46 3.79
C ASP A 532 3.02 -10.17 5.27
N PHE A 533 2.15 -10.67 6.16
CA PHE A 533 2.25 -10.49 7.61
C PHE A 533 3.53 -11.12 8.19
N MET A 534 3.93 -12.30 7.69
CA MET A 534 4.97 -13.10 8.33
C MET A 534 6.39 -12.63 8.03
N ASN A 535 6.63 -11.90 6.95
CA ASN A 535 7.94 -11.32 6.64
C ASN A 535 7.97 -9.81 6.35
N GLY A 536 6.81 -9.16 6.21
CA GLY A 536 6.72 -7.72 5.98
C GLY A 536 6.99 -7.29 4.54
N ARG A 537 6.99 -8.19 3.56
CA ARG A 537 7.08 -7.81 2.14
C ARG A 537 5.86 -6.99 1.74
N LEU A 538 6.09 -5.88 1.05
CA LEU A 538 5.09 -5.18 0.25
C LEU A 538 5.22 -5.63 -1.21
N MET A 539 4.08 -5.78 -1.89
CA MET A 539 4.00 -6.25 -3.28
C MET A 539 2.89 -5.52 -4.03
N ALA A 540 3.01 -5.47 -5.35
CA ALA A 540 2.06 -4.85 -6.26
C ALA A 540 1.61 -5.84 -7.34
N LEU A 541 0.31 -5.87 -7.66
CA LEU A 541 -0.22 -6.46 -8.90
C LEU A 541 -0.76 -5.35 -9.81
N GLN A 542 -0.44 -5.43 -11.10
CA GLN A 542 -0.95 -4.52 -12.12
C GLN A 542 -1.62 -5.32 -13.24
N GLU A 543 -2.85 -4.97 -13.62
CA GLU A 543 -3.58 -5.61 -14.72
C GLU A 543 -3.06 -5.10 -16.07
N ASP A 544 -2.63 -6.01 -16.94
CA ASP A 544 -2.48 -5.72 -18.36
C ASP A 544 -3.88 -5.59 -19.00
N LYS A 545 -4.28 -4.35 -19.29
CA LYS A 545 -5.66 -4.02 -19.70
C LYS A 545 -6.13 -4.79 -20.94
N MET A 546 -5.23 -5.19 -21.83
CA MET A 546 -5.53 -5.94 -23.06
C MET A 546 -5.68 -7.45 -22.83
N SER A 547 -4.69 -8.07 -22.18
CA SER A 547 -4.63 -9.53 -22.00
C SER A 547 -5.33 -10.05 -20.75
N LYS A 548 -5.77 -9.16 -19.84
CA LYS A 548 -6.38 -9.47 -18.55
C LYS A 548 -5.50 -10.27 -17.60
N ARG A 549 -4.18 -10.24 -17.83
CA ARG A 549 -3.18 -10.91 -16.99
C ARG A 549 -2.65 -9.94 -15.94
N TRP A 550 -2.48 -10.45 -14.72
CA TRP A 550 -1.87 -9.69 -13.63
C TRP A 550 -0.35 -9.87 -13.62
N LYS A 551 0.37 -8.76 -13.58
CA LYS A 551 1.83 -8.72 -13.48
C LYS A 551 2.24 -8.28 -12.07
N LYS A 552 2.93 -9.17 -11.36
CA LYS A 552 3.49 -8.87 -10.04
C LYS A 552 4.76 -8.02 -10.15
N GLN A 553 4.90 -7.06 -9.23
CA GLN A 553 6.09 -6.25 -8.97
C GLN A 553 6.37 -6.30 -7.45
N ASP A 554 7.64 -6.31 -7.04
CA ASP A 554 8.00 -6.12 -5.62
C ASP A 554 7.96 -4.62 -5.28
N ILE A 555 7.65 -4.31 -4.02
CA ILE A 555 7.80 -2.96 -3.46
C ILE A 555 8.97 -2.97 -2.48
N CYS A 556 9.81 -1.95 -2.58
CA CYS A 556 10.96 -1.69 -1.75
C CYS A 556 10.83 -0.27 -1.16
N MET A 557 11.45 -0.03 -0.01
CA MET A 557 11.59 1.33 0.50
C MET A 557 12.64 2.09 -0.30
N GLY A 558 12.41 3.40 -0.49
CA GLY A 558 13.41 4.29 -1.09
C GLY A 558 14.69 4.37 -0.25
N ASP A 559 15.81 4.67 -0.91
CA ASP A 559 17.06 4.98 -0.22
C ASP A 559 17.04 6.40 0.39
N GLY A 560 18.14 6.80 1.01
CA GLY A 560 18.26 8.10 1.69
C GLY A 560 18.05 9.30 0.75
N GLU A 561 18.35 9.15 -0.54
CA GLU A 561 18.11 10.15 -1.56
C GLU A 561 16.64 10.15 -1.99
N THR A 562 16.08 8.97 -2.32
CA THR A 562 14.68 8.82 -2.77
C THR A 562 13.66 9.32 -1.74
N CYS A 563 13.91 9.11 -0.44
CA CYS A 563 13.00 9.54 0.64
C CYS A 563 13.44 10.84 1.33
N SER A 564 14.26 11.70 0.69
CA SER A 564 14.85 12.90 1.30
C SER A 564 13.90 14.10 1.51
N PHE A 565 12.60 13.88 1.72
CA PHE A 565 11.60 14.94 1.89
C PHE A 565 11.06 15.03 3.32
N PRO A 566 10.52 16.20 3.75
CA PRO A 566 9.95 16.38 5.09
C PRO A 566 8.87 15.33 5.42
N LYS A 567 8.92 14.80 6.64
CA LYS A 567 8.04 13.73 7.17
C LYS A 567 8.20 12.34 6.52
N LEU A 568 9.01 12.18 5.47
CA LEU A 568 9.23 10.87 4.86
C LEU A 568 10.17 9.99 5.69
N ILE A 569 9.78 8.71 5.81
CA ILE A 569 10.58 7.62 6.35
C ILE A 569 10.73 6.51 5.31
N ASN A 570 11.74 5.67 5.48
CA ASN A 570 12.03 4.52 4.60
C ASN A 570 12.13 3.18 5.36
N ASN A 571 11.50 3.11 6.53
CA ASN A 571 11.38 1.89 7.32
C ASN A 571 9.94 1.71 7.82
N TYR A 572 9.60 0.48 8.20
CA TYR A 572 8.34 0.18 8.86
C TYR A 572 8.46 -1.10 9.70
N ASN A 573 7.53 -1.26 10.64
CA ASN A 573 7.44 -2.43 11.50
C ASN A 573 7.12 -3.71 10.71
N LYS A 574 7.80 -4.82 11.03
CA LYS A 574 7.80 -6.07 10.23
C LYS A 574 6.43 -6.71 10.01
N TYR A 575 5.57 -6.82 11.02
CA TYR A 575 4.34 -7.60 10.91
C TYR A 575 3.21 -6.74 10.35
N ILE A 576 2.97 -6.81 9.03
CA ILE A 576 1.89 -6.08 8.36
C ILE A 576 0.54 -6.71 8.73
N ILE A 577 -0.23 -6.03 9.57
CA ILE A 577 -1.50 -6.50 10.12
C ILE A 577 -2.66 -6.24 9.17
N SER A 578 -2.70 -5.09 8.50
CA SER A 578 -3.87 -4.67 7.71
C SER A 578 -3.54 -3.55 6.74
N PHE A 579 -4.41 -3.33 5.76
CA PHE A 579 -4.43 -2.16 4.87
C PHE A 579 -5.72 -1.36 5.06
N ALA A 580 -5.70 -0.10 4.61
CA ALA A 580 -6.84 0.81 4.61
C ALA A 580 -6.73 1.84 3.48
N GLU A 581 -7.86 2.45 3.12
CA GLU A 581 -7.90 3.72 2.39
C GLU A 581 -8.54 4.82 3.26
N ASP A 582 -8.22 6.09 2.98
CA ASP A 582 -9.01 7.23 3.47
C ASP A 582 -10.11 7.66 2.47
N GLU A 583 -10.88 8.67 2.86
CA GLU A 583 -12.01 9.17 2.08
C GLU A 583 -11.59 9.70 0.68
N ALA A 584 -10.35 10.17 0.55
CA ALA A 584 -9.74 10.61 -0.72
C ALA A 584 -9.19 9.43 -1.56
N GLY A 585 -9.10 8.22 -0.99
CA GLY A 585 -8.56 7.02 -1.65
C GLY A 585 -7.05 6.83 -1.43
N GLU A 586 -6.41 7.62 -0.56
CA GLU A 586 -5.01 7.41 -0.23
C GLU A 586 -4.84 6.13 0.58
N LEU A 587 -3.80 5.34 0.28
CA LEU A 587 -3.58 4.06 0.93
C LEU A 587 -2.67 4.15 2.16
N TYR A 588 -3.04 3.35 3.16
CA TYR A 588 -2.35 3.20 4.42
C TYR A 588 -2.18 1.71 4.74
N PHE A 589 -1.16 1.37 5.54
CA PHE A 589 -1.08 0.06 6.18
C PHE A 589 -0.74 0.16 7.66
N MET A 590 -1.20 -0.84 8.39
CA MET A 590 -1.01 -1.05 9.82
C MET A 590 0.05 -2.13 10.01
N SER A 591 1.08 -1.88 10.82
CA SER A 591 2.05 -2.92 11.16
C SER A 591 2.63 -2.78 12.57
N THR A 592 3.20 -3.87 13.10
CA THR A 592 3.72 -3.97 14.46
C THR A 592 5.08 -4.68 14.51
N SER A 593 5.91 -4.38 15.52
CA SER A 593 7.11 -5.17 15.80
C SER A 593 6.81 -6.44 16.62
N TYR A 594 5.62 -6.53 17.24
CA TYR A 594 5.22 -7.68 18.05
C TYR A 594 3.71 -7.94 17.95
N ALA A 595 3.33 -8.92 17.12
CA ALA A 595 1.95 -9.27 16.79
C ALA A 595 1.21 -10.00 17.94
N SER A 596 0.82 -9.25 18.96
CA SER A 596 -0.04 -9.68 20.07
C SER A 596 -0.93 -8.52 20.48
N ALA A 597 -2.23 -8.78 20.71
CA ALA A 597 -3.24 -7.79 21.07
C ALA A 597 -2.88 -6.92 22.30
N TYR A 598 -1.93 -7.38 23.12
CA TYR A 598 -1.53 -6.71 24.36
C TYR A 598 -0.32 -5.77 24.20
N SER A 599 0.38 -5.81 23.07
CA SER A 599 1.59 -5.01 22.79
C SER A 599 1.28 -3.66 22.13
N ARG A 600 1.81 -2.56 22.68
CA ARG A 600 1.66 -1.19 22.16
C ARG A 600 2.65 -0.82 21.06
N SER A 601 3.00 -1.78 20.20
CA SER A 601 4.02 -1.61 19.14
C SER A 601 3.41 -1.44 17.74
N GLY A 602 2.08 -1.34 17.65
CA GLY A 602 1.37 -1.06 16.40
C GLY A 602 1.51 0.39 15.95
N ARG A 603 1.67 0.56 14.65
CA ARG A 603 1.84 1.84 13.95
C ARG A 603 1.08 1.83 12.63
N ILE A 604 0.79 3.01 12.10
CA ILE A 604 0.11 3.19 10.81
C ILE A 604 0.93 4.12 9.92
N TYR A 605 1.09 3.70 8.67
CA TYR A 605 1.91 4.35 7.67
C TYR A 605 1.07 4.72 6.45
N LYS A 606 1.09 5.98 6.02
CA LYS A 606 0.60 6.41 4.70
C LYS A 606 1.61 6.00 3.63
N ILE A 607 1.14 5.44 2.53
CA ILE A 607 1.96 5.11 1.36
C ILE A 607 2.17 6.38 0.52
N VAL A 608 3.42 6.65 0.14
CA VAL A 608 3.81 7.79 -0.69
C VAL A 608 4.64 7.28 -1.87
N ASP A 609 4.25 7.65 -3.09
CA ASP A 609 5.15 7.58 -4.24
C ASP A 609 6.21 8.69 -4.11
N PRO A 610 7.50 8.39 -3.87
CA PRO A 610 8.56 9.39 -3.72
C PRO A 610 8.84 10.20 -4.97
N ALA A 611 8.25 9.81 -6.11
CA ALA A 611 8.28 10.66 -7.27
C ALA A 611 7.69 12.04 -6.94
N ARG A 612 6.53 12.12 -6.26
CA ARG A 612 5.93 13.43 -5.90
C ARG A 612 6.69 14.13 -4.76
N ARG A 613 6.90 15.44 -4.91
CA ARG A 613 7.50 16.30 -3.88
C ARG A 613 6.51 16.82 -2.85
N ALA A 614 5.27 17.11 -3.28
CA ALA A 614 4.21 17.62 -2.41
C ALA A 614 2.84 16.97 -2.71
N PRO A 615 1.89 17.00 -1.76
CA PRO A 615 0.49 16.69 -2.03
C PRO A 615 -0.10 17.70 -3.05
N PRO A 616 -0.76 17.25 -4.13
CA PRO A 616 -1.28 18.14 -5.15
C PRO A 616 -2.29 19.15 -4.61
N GLY A 617 -2.20 20.41 -5.06
CA GLY A 617 -3.14 21.48 -4.69
C GLY A 617 -4.61 21.12 -4.96
N LYS A 618 -4.89 20.43 -6.07
CA LYS A 618 -6.22 19.89 -6.42
C LYS A 618 -6.72 18.78 -5.49
N CYS A 619 -5.84 18.05 -4.81
CA CYS A 619 -6.20 16.98 -3.87
C CYS A 619 -6.50 17.51 -2.45
N LYS A 620 -6.53 18.84 -2.25
CA LYS A 620 -6.96 19.44 -0.99
C LYS A 620 -8.48 19.38 -0.84
N HIS A 621 -8.96 18.33 -0.20
CA HIS A 621 -10.33 18.28 0.31
C HIS A 621 -10.51 19.30 1.45
N LYS A 622 -11.75 19.78 1.63
CA LYS A 622 -12.14 20.68 2.73
C LYS A 622 -13.12 19.93 3.65
N PRO A 623 -12.63 19.26 4.72
CA PRO A 623 -13.49 18.41 5.54
C PRO A 623 -14.63 19.18 6.20
N LEU A 624 -15.77 18.52 6.36
CA LEU A 624 -16.88 19.06 7.14
C LEU A 624 -16.51 19.16 8.63
N ARG A 625 -16.99 20.23 9.26
CA ARG A 625 -16.67 20.55 10.65
C ARG A 625 -17.30 19.53 11.61
N VAL A 626 -16.44 18.67 12.16
CA VAL A 626 -16.75 17.80 13.31
C VAL A 626 -17.02 18.63 14.56
N LYS A 627 -17.87 18.12 15.48
CA LYS A 627 -18.11 18.73 16.79
C LYS A 627 -17.30 18.00 17.88
N GLU A 628 -16.15 18.57 18.22
CA GLU A 628 -15.32 18.20 19.38
C GLU A 628 -16.12 18.19 20.71
N LYS A 629 -16.15 17.07 21.43
CA LYS A 629 -16.49 17.01 22.87
C LYS A 629 -15.37 16.42 23.73
N SER A 630 -14.65 15.45 23.18
CA SER A 630 -13.44 14.90 23.80
C SER A 630 -12.22 15.76 23.46
N LYS A 631 -11.21 15.71 24.32
CA LYS A 631 -9.93 16.40 24.12
C LYS A 631 -9.16 15.77 22.95
N ARG A 632 -8.51 16.61 22.14
CA ARG A 632 -7.52 16.17 21.14
C ARG A 632 -6.17 15.87 21.80
N ILE A 633 -5.57 14.76 21.39
CA ILE A 633 -4.19 14.38 21.66
C ILE A 633 -3.43 14.60 20.34
N PRO A 634 -2.55 15.59 20.22
CA PRO A 634 -1.73 15.79 19.02
C PRO A 634 -0.90 14.54 18.72
N PHE A 635 -0.81 14.18 17.44
CA PHE A 635 0.10 13.13 17.01
C PHE A 635 1.55 13.64 16.99
N VAL A 636 2.48 12.79 17.44
CA VAL A 636 3.92 13.02 17.41
C VAL A 636 4.56 11.76 16.83
N PRO A 637 5.32 11.85 15.73
CA PRO A 637 6.07 10.72 15.19
C PRO A 637 7.05 10.13 16.21
N GLU A 638 7.22 8.82 16.18
CA GLU A 638 8.27 8.09 16.89
C GLU A 638 9.42 7.69 15.95
N GLU A 639 9.17 7.55 14.65
CA GLU A 639 10.26 7.40 13.66
C GLU A 639 10.97 8.72 13.36
N LYS A 640 12.29 8.64 13.17
CA LYS A 640 13.06 9.74 12.58
C LYS A 640 12.82 9.78 11.07
N THR A 641 12.65 10.97 10.54
CA THR A 641 12.65 11.20 9.09
C THR A 641 14.03 10.94 8.49
N VAL A 642 14.06 10.63 7.20
CA VAL A 642 15.31 10.43 6.46
C VAL A 642 16.17 11.71 6.48
N LEU A 643 15.54 12.89 6.39
CA LEU A 643 16.24 14.17 6.54
C LEU A 643 16.90 14.36 7.91
N GLU A 644 16.25 13.96 9.01
CA GLU A 644 16.86 14.03 10.34
C GLU A 644 18.05 13.08 10.47
N PHE A 645 17.93 11.85 9.95
CA PHE A 645 19.02 10.87 9.95
C PHE A 645 20.23 11.33 9.12
N LEU A 646 20.00 11.90 7.93
CA LEU A 646 21.06 12.49 7.11
C LEU A 646 21.71 13.68 7.82
N ASN A 647 20.92 14.57 8.43
CA ASN A 647 21.43 15.72 9.18
C ASN A 647 22.24 15.31 10.42
N GLU A 648 21.82 14.28 11.16
CA GLU A 648 22.62 13.73 12.26
C GLU A 648 23.92 13.13 11.77
N THR A 649 23.88 12.35 10.68
CA THR A 649 25.07 11.74 10.06
C THR A 649 26.07 12.80 9.57
N ALA A 650 25.59 13.87 8.94
CA ALA A 650 26.41 15.01 8.54
C ALA A 650 27.01 15.76 9.75
N LYS A 651 26.24 15.96 10.82
CA LYS A 651 26.73 16.57 12.08
C LYS A 651 27.79 15.71 12.76
N VAL A 652 27.62 14.37 12.77
CA VAL A 652 28.63 13.42 13.27
C VAL A 652 29.89 13.47 12.41
N ARG A 653 29.76 13.41 11.08
CA ARG A 653 30.89 13.47 10.13
C ARG A 653 31.70 14.77 10.31
N ARG A 654 31.02 15.93 10.40
CA ARG A 654 31.66 17.23 10.70
C ARG A 654 32.38 17.23 12.06
N LYS A 655 31.79 16.65 13.10
CA LYS A 655 32.45 16.51 14.42
C LYS A 655 33.69 15.60 14.37
N THR A 656 33.65 14.48 13.67
CA THR A 656 34.83 13.60 13.53
C THR A 656 35.95 14.25 12.71
N SER A 657 35.62 15.01 11.67
CA SER A 657 36.61 15.81 10.92
C SER A 657 37.27 16.87 11.82
N ALA A 658 36.51 17.56 12.66
CA ALA A 658 37.02 18.60 13.57
C ALA A 658 37.97 18.07 14.67
N VAL A 659 37.86 16.80 15.06
CA VAL A 659 38.69 16.18 16.13
C VAL A 659 40.09 15.76 15.62
N THR A 660 40.33 15.78 14.30
CA THR A 660 41.57 15.25 13.71
C THR A 660 42.71 16.30 13.56
N PHE A 661 42.55 17.50 14.12
CA PHE A 661 43.55 18.59 14.03
C PHE A 661 44.03 19.15 15.39
N THR A 662 44.53 18.26 16.26
CA THR A 662 45.41 18.64 17.37
C THR A 662 46.66 17.78 17.38
N GLN A 663 47.75 18.26 16.75
CA GLN A 663 49.06 17.62 16.84
C GLN A 663 49.62 17.78 18.27
N ALA A 664 49.96 16.67 18.91
CA ALA A 664 50.60 16.68 20.23
C ALA A 664 52.08 17.12 20.11
N PRO A 665 52.56 18.13 20.87
CA PRO A 665 53.92 18.63 20.75
C PRO A 665 54.94 17.64 21.32
N THR A 666 55.91 17.23 20.49
CA THR A 666 56.99 16.32 20.89
C THR A 666 57.93 16.96 21.91
N LYS A 667 58.11 16.35 23.09
CA LYS A 667 59.21 16.68 24.02
C LYS A 667 60.25 15.56 24.08
N LYS A 668 61.52 15.94 23.92
CA LYS A 668 62.69 15.04 24.01
C LYS A 668 62.92 14.58 25.46
N LYS A 669 63.53 13.40 25.62
CA LYS A 669 63.92 12.85 26.93
C LYS A 669 65.13 13.59 27.52
N SER A 670 65.12 13.77 28.84
CA SER A 670 66.32 14.02 29.67
C SER A 670 66.32 13.07 30.86
N ASN A 671 67.47 12.52 31.23
CA ASN A 671 67.62 11.42 32.20
C ASN A 671 68.49 11.85 33.41
N LYS A 672 68.34 11.15 34.55
CA LYS A 672 68.98 11.32 35.90
C LYS A 672 68.03 11.93 36.96
N LYS A 673 68.03 11.53 38.25
CA LYS A 673 68.59 10.35 38.96
C LYS A 673 68.02 10.25 40.40
N VAL A 674 67.69 9.03 40.90
CA VAL A 674 67.83 8.55 42.33
C VAL A 674 66.89 9.27 43.37
N VAL A 675 66.29 8.68 44.42
CA VAL A 675 66.69 7.76 45.53
C VAL A 675 65.66 6.60 45.75
N LYS A 676 65.88 5.67 46.71
CA LYS A 676 65.11 4.43 46.96
C LYS A 676 64.38 4.39 48.34
N LYS A 677 63.17 3.80 48.38
CA LYS A 677 62.58 2.89 49.43
C LYS A 677 62.44 3.41 50.90
N PRO A 678 61.76 2.69 51.84
CA PRO A 678 61.07 1.38 51.77
C PRO A 678 59.58 1.34 52.21
N SER A 679 58.98 0.15 52.12
CA SER A 679 57.62 -0.26 52.58
C SER A 679 57.71 -1.32 53.69
N PRO A 680 56.64 -1.58 54.49
CA PRO A 680 55.96 -2.92 54.46
C PRO A 680 54.44 -2.87 54.86
N PRO A 681 53.70 -4.00 55.06
CA PRO A 681 53.44 -5.08 54.10
C PRO A 681 51.96 -5.59 54.02
N LYS A 682 51.80 -6.64 53.19
CA LYS A 682 50.69 -7.61 52.91
C LYS A 682 49.97 -8.18 54.18
N SER A 683 48.84 -8.92 54.15
CA SER A 683 48.44 -10.02 53.21
C SER A 683 46.93 -10.45 53.24
N THR A 684 46.59 -11.75 53.10
CA THR A 684 45.30 -12.26 52.53
C THR A 684 44.73 -13.58 53.13
N LYS A 685 43.43 -13.87 52.92
CA LYS A 685 42.67 -15.16 53.16
C LYS A 685 42.31 -15.40 54.65
N LYS A 686 41.32 -16.22 55.08
CA LYS A 686 40.32 -17.18 54.50
C LYS A 686 39.20 -17.44 55.57
N LEU A 687 37.90 -17.67 55.29
CA LEU A 687 37.13 -18.96 55.33
C LEU A 687 35.60 -18.73 55.65
N PRO A 688 34.68 -19.72 55.48
CA PRO A 688 33.20 -19.63 55.69
C PRO A 688 32.65 -20.63 56.78
N PRO A 689 31.36 -21.09 56.83
CA PRO A 689 30.05 -20.40 56.95
C PRO A 689 29.03 -20.98 58.00
N GLY A 690 27.98 -20.22 58.36
CA GLY A 690 26.59 -20.76 58.43
C GLY A 690 25.80 -20.87 59.78
N LYS A 691 24.52 -21.31 59.63
CA LYS A 691 23.46 -21.67 60.63
C LYS A 691 22.52 -20.56 61.20
N LYS A 692 21.36 -21.02 61.72
CA LYS A 692 20.06 -20.32 61.94
C LYS A 692 19.66 -20.23 63.43
N LEU A 693 18.51 -19.58 63.69
CA LEU A 693 17.60 -19.64 64.88
C LEU A 693 17.97 -18.71 66.07
N SER A 694 17.05 -18.17 66.90
CA SER A 694 15.57 -17.93 66.79
C SER A 694 15.01 -17.15 68.01
N LEU A 695 13.77 -16.61 67.90
CA LEU A 695 12.88 -16.11 69.00
C LEU A 695 13.30 -14.77 69.68
N THR A 696 12.44 -13.96 70.35
CA THR A 696 11.07 -14.17 70.88
C THR A 696 10.21 -12.86 70.96
N SER A 697 8.89 -12.94 70.66
CA SER A 697 7.70 -12.21 71.23
C SER A 697 7.72 -10.68 71.58
N THR A 698 6.63 -9.91 71.36
CA THR A 698 5.35 -10.01 72.11
C THR A 698 4.14 -9.24 71.52
N LYS A 699 2.92 -9.79 71.71
CA LYS A 699 1.57 -9.20 72.03
C LYS A 699 1.06 -7.87 71.37
N SER A 700 -0.25 -7.64 71.14
CA SER A 700 -1.50 -8.44 71.26
C SER A 700 -2.72 -7.66 70.72
N LEU A 701 -3.73 -8.31 70.10
CA LEU A 701 -5.19 -8.26 70.40
C LEU A 701 -6.08 -8.90 69.29
N ARG A 702 -7.38 -9.08 69.58
CA ARG A 702 -8.45 -9.84 68.86
C ARG A 702 -9.84 -9.33 69.38
N PRO A 703 -11.08 -9.81 69.01
CA PRO A 703 -11.43 -11.23 68.73
C PRO A 703 -12.73 -11.56 67.87
N ILE A 704 -13.07 -12.87 67.71
CA ILE A 704 -14.41 -13.48 67.34
C ILE A 704 -14.93 -13.25 65.87
N SER A 705 -15.64 -14.12 65.10
CA SER A 705 -16.30 -15.44 65.28
C SER A 705 -16.31 -16.39 64.03
N LYS A 706 -15.95 -17.66 64.25
CA LYS A 706 -16.56 -18.97 63.80
C LYS A 706 -16.75 -19.37 62.31
N HIS A 707 -16.44 -20.66 62.04
CA HIS A 707 -16.96 -21.53 60.96
C HIS A 707 -18.06 -22.49 61.50
N PRO A 708 -18.63 -23.41 60.68
CA PRO A 708 -18.04 -24.76 60.62
C PRO A 708 -18.00 -25.41 59.20
N LEU A 709 -17.29 -26.54 59.11
CA LEU A 709 -17.24 -27.45 57.95
C LEU A 709 -18.15 -28.68 58.17
N VAL A 710 -18.52 -29.40 57.10
CA VAL A 710 -19.07 -30.77 57.15
C VAL A 710 -18.23 -31.70 56.25
N LYS A 711 -18.21 -33.01 56.54
CA LYS A 711 -17.29 -34.01 55.94
C LYS A 711 -18.02 -35.25 55.39
N SER A 712 -17.31 -35.97 54.49
CA SER A 712 -17.45 -37.42 54.18
C SER A 712 -18.73 -37.83 53.41
N THR A 713 -18.76 -38.88 52.59
CA THR A 713 -18.15 -40.23 52.73
C THR A 713 -17.51 -40.80 51.44
N THR A 714 -16.92 -42.01 51.56
CA THR A 714 -16.29 -42.76 50.46
C THR A 714 -16.76 -44.23 50.44
N VAL A 715 -16.87 -44.83 49.25
CA VAL A 715 -16.96 -46.29 49.04
C VAL A 715 -16.09 -46.68 47.83
N LYS A 716 -15.50 -47.89 47.85
CA LYS A 716 -14.51 -48.39 46.88
C LYS A 716 -15.13 -49.38 45.87
N LYS A 717 -14.49 -49.57 44.70
CA LYS A 717 -14.21 -50.91 44.13
C LYS A 717 -13.04 -50.91 43.12
N LYS A 718 -12.24 -51.99 43.19
CA LYS A 718 -11.07 -52.48 42.40
C LYS A 718 -10.93 -54.00 42.76
N PRO A 719 -9.94 -54.83 42.33
CA PRO A 719 -8.72 -54.66 41.51
C PRO A 719 -8.99 -55.05 40.02
N GLN A 720 -8.14 -55.63 39.13
CA GLN A 720 -6.70 -56.05 39.02
C GLN A 720 -6.36 -56.05 37.49
N ILE A 721 -5.16 -55.89 36.90
CA ILE A 721 -3.72 -55.87 37.28
C ILE A 721 -2.95 -57.21 37.14
N VAL A 722 -2.40 -57.48 35.95
CA VAL A 722 -1.16 -58.24 35.68
C VAL A 722 -0.42 -57.44 34.59
N HIS A 723 0.69 -56.72 34.87
CA HIS A 723 2.12 -57.13 34.85
C HIS A 723 2.57 -57.73 33.49
N GLY A 724 3.73 -57.39 32.89
CA GLY A 724 4.91 -56.64 33.37
C GLY A 724 5.65 -55.81 32.27
N PRO A 725 6.90 -55.34 32.50
CA PRO A 725 7.48 -54.16 31.82
C PRO A 725 8.80 -54.46 31.04
N PRO A 726 9.80 -53.55 30.92
CA PRO A 726 9.92 -52.51 29.88
C PRO A 726 11.27 -52.54 29.11
N ASP A 727 11.50 -51.63 28.14
CA ASP A 727 12.86 -51.04 27.96
C ASP A 727 12.95 -49.74 27.10
N LYS A 728 14.14 -49.12 27.11
CA LYS A 728 14.67 -47.95 26.33
C LYS A 728 16.18 -48.22 26.05
N PRO A 729 16.97 -47.46 25.22
CA PRO A 729 16.75 -46.09 24.69
C PRO A 729 17.25 -45.78 23.24
N ASN A 730 17.07 -44.52 22.82
CA ASN A 730 17.91 -43.66 21.94
C ASN A 730 18.26 -43.96 20.45
N GLU A 731 18.53 -42.84 19.78
CA GLU A 731 19.09 -42.49 18.45
C GLU A 731 20.40 -43.21 17.98
N PRO A 732 20.94 -42.95 16.76
CA PRO A 732 20.31 -42.72 15.44
C PRO A 732 21.05 -43.40 14.25
N PRO A 733 20.50 -43.33 13.01
CA PRO A 733 21.34 -43.35 11.79
C PRO A 733 20.89 -42.34 10.70
N SER A 734 21.68 -42.01 9.67
CA SER A 734 23.14 -41.94 9.50
C SER A 734 23.42 -41.11 8.22
N LYS A 735 24.65 -40.62 8.01
CA LYS A 735 25.03 -39.94 6.74
C LYS A 735 25.60 -40.94 5.75
N ALA A 736 24.91 -41.19 4.64
CA ALA A 736 25.48 -41.83 3.46
C ALA A 736 25.69 -40.79 2.35
N LYS A 737 26.91 -40.71 1.81
CA LYS A 737 27.17 -40.01 0.54
C LYS A 737 26.91 -40.97 -0.62
N LEU A 738 26.37 -40.47 -1.72
CA LEU A 738 26.55 -41.08 -3.04
C LEU A 738 26.79 -39.95 -4.04
N ASP A 739 27.89 -40.05 -4.77
CA ASP A 739 28.43 -39.00 -5.63
C ASP A 739 28.41 -39.53 -7.07
N VAL A 740 27.54 -38.96 -7.92
CA VAL A 740 27.44 -39.30 -9.35
C VAL A 740 27.31 -38.02 -10.15
N ARG A 741 28.33 -37.74 -10.97
CA ARG A 741 28.32 -36.61 -11.91
C ARG A 741 27.48 -36.97 -13.14
N GLY A 742 26.40 -36.24 -13.36
CA GLY A 742 25.66 -36.18 -14.63
C GLY A 742 25.64 -34.73 -15.13
N ASN A 743 25.78 -34.49 -16.44
CA ASN A 743 26.11 -33.18 -16.99
C ASN A 743 25.05 -32.68 -17.99
N MET A 744 24.79 -31.36 -18.02
CA MET A 744 23.90 -30.66 -18.98
C MET A 744 22.39 -31.01 -18.90
N LYS A 745 21.42 -30.14 -19.26
CA LYS A 745 21.43 -28.87 -20.02
C LYS A 745 20.16 -28.05 -19.76
N ASP A 746 20.16 -26.76 -20.12
CA ASP A 746 18.95 -25.95 -20.22
C ASP A 746 17.97 -26.48 -21.28
N SER A 747 16.66 -26.30 -21.06
CA SER A 747 15.66 -26.25 -22.13
C SER A 747 14.45 -25.40 -21.73
N SER A 748 14.18 -24.37 -22.53
CA SER A 748 12.93 -23.61 -22.48
C SER A 748 11.85 -24.34 -23.30
N PHE A 749 10.61 -24.32 -22.84
CA PHE A 749 9.49 -24.98 -23.52
C PHE A 749 8.43 -23.99 -23.99
N LEU A 750 8.23 -23.98 -25.31
CA LEU A 750 7.10 -23.35 -26.00
C LEU A 750 5.97 -24.39 -26.18
N PRO A 751 4.70 -23.95 -26.34
CA PRO A 751 3.54 -24.85 -26.33
C PRO A 751 3.39 -25.69 -27.62
N PRO A 752 2.78 -26.88 -27.54
CA PRO A 752 2.56 -27.76 -28.69
C PRO A 752 1.45 -27.25 -29.63
N LYS A 753 1.59 -27.53 -30.93
CA LYS A 753 0.60 -27.19 -31.96
C LYS A 753 -0.52 -28.23 -32.04
N LYS A 754 -1.74 -27.78 -32.39
CA LYS A 754 -2.86 -28.67 -32.75
C LYS A 754 -2.56 -29.42 -34.05
N ASN A 755 -2.86 -30.72 -34.10
CA ASN A 755 -3.00 -31.46 -35.36
C ASN A 755 -4.45 -31.40 -35.85
N ILE A 756 -4.63 -31.46 -37.17
CA ILE A 756 -5.92 -31.38 -37.86
C ILE A 756 -6.12 -32.66 -38.68
N SER A 757 -7.26 -33.34 -38.50
CA SER A 757 -7.77 -34.37 -39.41
C SER A 757 -9.04 -33.87 -40.11
N LYS A 758 -9.22 -34.24 -41.38
CA LYS A 758 -10.38 -33.83 -42.21
C LYS A 758 -11.40 -34.97 -42.30
N PRO A 759 -12.72 -34.69 -42.38
CA PRO A 759 -13.76 -35.69 -42.55
C PRO A 759 -13.95 -36.16 -44.00
N ALA A 760 -14.59 -37.32 -44.18
CA ALA A 760 -15.01 -37.87 -45.47
C ALA A 760 -16.39 -37.34 -45.94
N LYS A 761 -16.92 -37.85 -47.06
CA LYS A 761 -17.86 -37.13 -47.94
C LYS A 761 -19.16 -37.90 -48.30
N THR A 762 -20.32 -37.27 -48.06
CA THR A 762 -21.61 -37.38 -48.83
C THR A 762 -22.34 -38.76 -48.87
N PRO A 763 -23.62 -38.90 -49.34
CA PRO A 763 -24.47 -37.93 -50.06
C PRO A 763 -25.94 -37.68 -49.61
N LEU A 764 -26.38 -36.45 -49.89
CA LEU A 764 -27.71 -35.91 -50.25
C LEU A 764 -29.03 -36.69 -50.01
N LYS A 765 -30.05 -35.94 -49.57
CA LYS A 765 -31.26 -35.67 -50.41
C LYS A 765 -31.88 -34.28 -50.12
N LEU A 766 -32.75 -33.80 -51.03
CA LEU A 766 -33.12 -32.38 -51.19
C LEU A 766 -34.63 -32.10 -51.02
N LYS A 767 -34.98 -30.90 -50.50
CA LYS A 767 -36.11 -30.02 -50.87
C LYS A 767 -35.88 -28.67 -50.15
N LYS A 768 -35.55 -27.58 -50.85
CA LYS A 768 -36.44 -26.59 -51.50
C LYS A 768 -37.38 -25.86 -50.49
N GLY A 769 -37.36 -24.53 -50.37
CA GLY A 769 -36.65 -23.55 -51.21
C GLY A 769 -36.50 -22.11 -50.64
N LEU A 770 -36.10 -21.21 -51.54
CA LEU A 770 -35.72 -19.79 -51.36
C LEU A 770 -36.88 -18.86 -51.87
N PRO A 771 -36.84 -17.49 -51.81
CA PRO A 771 -35.65 -16.62 -51.93
C PRO A 771 -35.53 -15.42 -50.95
N LEU A 772 -34.43 -14.68 -51.12
CA LEU A 772 -34.14 -13.38 -50.48
C LEU A 772 -34.80 -12.21 -51.24
N VAL A 773 -34.78 -11.00 -50.66
CA VAL A 773 -34.10 -9.77 -51.19
C VAL A 773 -34.53 -8.51 -50.37
N GLN A 774 -33.64 -7.51 -50.24
CA GLN A 774 -33.88 -6.15 -49.68
C GLN A 774 -33.83 -5.10 -50.84
N PRO A 775 -33.92 -3.76 -50.67
CA PRO A 775 -34.20 -2.91 -49.47
C PRO A 775 -35.20 -1.73 -49.74
N LYS A 776 -35.22 -0.75 -48.81
CA LYS A 776 -35.38 0.73 -49.02
C LYS A 776 -36.71 1.50 -48.82
N ASP A 777 -36.51 2.69 -48.22
CA ASP A 777 -37.10 4.03 -48.44
C ASP A 777 -38.42 4.57 -47.79
N VAL A 778 -38.22 5.49 -46.81
CA VAL A 778 -38.69 6.91 -46.76
C VAL A 778 -40.08 7.33 -46.20
N ARG A 779 -40.05 8.36 -45.29
CA ARG A 779 -41.14 9.26 -44.78
C ARG A 779 -42.21 8.62 -43.85
N THR A 780 -43.00 9.35 -43.04
CA THR A 780 -43.32 10.81 -42.94
C THR A 780 -43.47 11.32 -41.48
N GLN A 781 -43.96 12.56 -41.27
CA GLN A 781 -44.03 13.34 -40.01
C GLN A 781 -45.23 13.05 -39.06
N PRO A 782 -45.25 13.56 -37.80
CA PRO A 782 -46.28 13.29 -36.77
C PRO A 782 -47.24 14.48 -36.47
N THR A 783 -47.96 14.42 -35.32
CA THR A 783 -48.90 15.41 -34.71
C THR A 783 -50.36 15.34 -35.20
N PRO A 784 -51.40 15.93 -34.53
CA PRO A 784 -51.37 16.85 -33.37
C PRO A 784 -52.43 16.63 -32.25
N ASN A 785 -52.46 17.59 -31.30
CA ASN A 785 -53.54 17.90 -30.31
C ASN A 785 -53.60 17.05 -29.01
N LYS A 786 -54.00 17.55 -27.82
CA LYS A 786 -54.34 18.89 -27.23
C LYS A 786 -54.41 18.71 -25.67
N THR A 787 -54.44 19.67 -24.73
CA THR A 787 -54.48 21.16 -24.69
C THR A 787 -54.02 21.65 -23.29
N LYS A 788 -53.48 22.89 -23.17
CA LYS A 788 -53.53 23.79 -21.96
C LYS A 788 -52.78 23.31 -20.67
N LYS A 789 -52.34 24.13 -19.70
CA LYS A 789 -51.89 25.56 -19.50
C LYS A 789 -51.31 25.60 -18.02
N VAL A 790 -50.65 26.61 -17.43
CA VAL A 790 -50.42 28.05 -17.70
C VAL A 790 -49.13 28.59 -16.99
N GLN A 791 -48.54 29.67 -17.52
CA GLN A 791 -47.66 30.70 -16.92
C GLN A 791 -46.39 30.41 -16.07
N LEU A 792 -45.29 31.03 -16.56
CA LEU A 792 -44.14 31.55 -15.80
C LEU A 792 -44.54 32.61 -14.75
N LYS A 793 -43.65 32.82 -13.75
CA LYS A 793 -43.18 34.17 -13.42
C LYS A 793 -41.74 34.17 -12.85
N ARG A 794 -40.83 34.89 -13.51
CA ARG A 794 -39.57 35.37 -12.90
C ARG A 794 -39.88 36.61 -12.05
N LYS A 795 -39.08 36.85 -11.00
CA LYS A 795 -38.84 38.19 -10.47
C LYS A 795 -37.38 38.32 -10.06
N THR A 796 -36.75 39.39 -10.51
CA THR A 796 -35.48 39.90 -9.98
C THR A 796 -35.77 40.89 -8.84
N GLY A 797 -34.78 41.12 -7.98
CA GLY A 797 -34.83 42.11 -6.90
C GLY A 797 -33.48 42.16 -6.19
N LEU A 798 -32.99 43.36 -5.90
CA LEU A 798 -31.71 43.59 -5.23
C LEU A 798 -31.85 43.36 -3.73
N HIS A 799 -30.83 42.78 -3.09
CA HIS A 799 -29.98 43.55 -2.19
C HIS A 799 -28.60 42.92 -1.98
#